data_AF-A0AAE1FPH2-F1
#
_entry.id   AF-A0AAE1FPH2-F1
#
_cell.length_a   1.000
_cell.length_b   1.000
_cell.length_c   1.000
_cell.angle_alpha   90.00
_cell.angle_beta   90.00
_cell.angle_gamma   90.00
#
_symmetry.space_group_name_H-M   'P 1'
#
loop_
_entity.id
_entity.type
_entity.pdbx_description
1 polymer ?
#
loop_
_entity_poly.entity_id
_entity_poly.type
_entity_poly.pdbx_seq_one_letter_code
_entity_poly.pdbx_strand_id
1 'polypeptide(L)'
;MNFDSLPDPENRFELVRRIDTGSCAQVYLAKDKENDNKNVAVKMVEDFDWYREEVDQEHRTLQGLGMHENFPHYTGVFRRKDQIWFVMEYMSLGSVCEFAEGYRHNGERMSEELIAYILKEIAKALQDLHQANTIYRDLHGKNVVITQDGRIKLVDFGICVQLPNTMAKTNMSIGTPHWMAPEVIECQQKTGSEDQQQKTGSDGYDNRCDVWSLGITAIELGDGGVPPNADVTHPVRCLLHTLHNPPPTPKRISDWSNEFNDFINECLVKNPDHRPIMLEVLEHPFLSTVPVDTNQEKIGIRTHQTNGIQTSNLQPQSADIQPHTAFVRQGYLKTDYNSKPVKMVADDLAGLDHFNDEIVLETLFHRWQQSKIYTWVADVLISVNPFSDKCNYDEVIQKQYSSKSRSQNEPHLFAVSDRAHQDMLHHKQHQTIILSGEAGSGKTFNYHHLIKHLCYIGKSNVGLIKKVQNIGVVLDSFGNAHTELSSNSTRHLRYFDVTFSKTGKVSGAIVWLLALQKHRLTHRPRGEGNFHIFNYLYHGLSQTSRLSRYGLKLSTHYNYLPKHSYDNEVLYAQEFAKVEEALQKFIKEEEALQVIGFHEREIHTLYLVLSSILILGNVEFSGGDEATIKDLEPVEEVCRLLDIDEKKFIWCLCNKIITLPGRPVSQTKKTESEAYNERDSLVRTLYSRLVDFVVNTINIKLSVTRLVFGDPYAIGILDMSGFEANEHNSLDTMLINVANEQLQYYYNQYIFNWEMQDYAEEGIPIKNFTFPDNHHILQLYLSKPQGIFTLLENVTRENDGCDAHFAHQLKQQSTNKQLQSVSQYTFAIAHYVGRVKYDVHGFVEKNREGLSQEIVQTFRKSANEHLKSMFTGKLTLTGNLTMQEELENGNQKNKTFGISKKEKKTARPLNTKSKGKLSQTRQHQTFTTNFRYSLIHLLHRLTSASQPHFIRCIRSNMDSSPSLFDREMVQHQVKYHAVCDTIKIRQQGFSHRIPYQEFLRRYQFLAFEFDETVDVTKDNARLLLVRLKMEGWAIGEDKVFLKYYNEEFLSRLYESSVKKIVKIQAMMRAYMERKRKNRGWKREKVEEVKEEGEEEYRGFKARKENPEIAEKIKSREKFGEATLEGEAARYVQYYFRKWKMRTLFQQLNIYRADKQQQLVYFSQQVHLYGQELQA
;
A
#
# COMPACT_ATOMS: atom_id res chain seq x y z
N MET A 1 35.66 -19.01 -32.17
CA MET A 1 36.98 -19.31 -31.58
C MET A 1 37.07 -20.76 -31.11
N ASN A 2 38.26 -21.39 -31.09
CA ASN A 2 38.47 -22.69 -30.41
C ASN A 2 38.99 -22.45 -28.97
N PHE A 3 38.08 -22.52 -27.99
CA PHE A 3 38.36 -22.21 -26.58
C PHE A 3 39.37 -23.17 -25.92
N ASP A 4 39.49 -24.42 -26.40
CA ASP A 4 40.43 -25.41 -25.85
C ASP A 4 41.88 -25.14 -26.30
N SER A 5 42.07 -24.33 -27.33
CA SER A 5 43.39 -23.95 -27.86
C SER A 5 43.95 -22.64 -27.28
N LEU A 6 43.24 -22.00 -26.34
CA LEU A 6 43.67 -20.73 -25.76
C LEU A 6 44.87 -20.91 -24.80
N PRO A 7 45.84 -19.98 -24.81
CA PRO A 7 47.01 -20.05 -23.95
C PRO A 7 46.65 -19.87 -22.46
N ASP A 8 47.40 -20.56 -21.58
CA ASP A 8 47.26 -20.42 -20.13
C ASP A 8 47.92 -19.11 -19.63
N PRO A 9 47.20 -18.24 -18.91
CA PRO A 9 47.73 -16.97 -18.43
C PRO A 9 48.68 -17.07 -17.21
N GLU A 10 48.75 -18.22 -16.52
CA GLU A 10 49.36 -18.35 -15.18
C GLU A 10 50.84 -17.93 -15.09
N ASN A 11 51.63 -18.21 -16.13
CA ASN A 11 53.06 -17.90 -16.13
C ASN A 11 53.38 -16.47 -16.61
N ARG A 12 52.43 -15.80 -17.28
CA ARG A 12 52.64 -14.48 -17.89
C ARG A 12 52.06 -13.34 -17.05
N PHE A 13 50.88 -13.50 -16.47
CA PHE A 13 50.18 -12.43 -15.77
C PHE A 13 50.10 -12.68 -14.27
N GLU A 14 50.63 -11.74 -13.48
CA GLU A 14 50.53 -11.79 -12.01
C GLU A 14 49.45 -10.82 -11.52
N LEU A 15 48.35 -11.37 -10.99
CA LEU A 15 47.25 -10.58 -10.42
C LEU A 15 47.72 -9.84 -9.16
N VAL A 16 47.55 -8.52 -9.14
CA VAL A 16 47.97 -7.62 -8.05
C VAL A 16 46.81 -7.32 -7.11
N ARG A 17 45.71 -6.78 -7.64
CA ARG A 17 44.50 -6.45 -6.87
C ARG A 17 43.27 -6.43 -7.74
N ARG A 18 42.10 -6.68 -7.16
CA ARG A 18 40.82 -6.47 -7.85
C ARG A 18 40.57 -4.98 -8.01
N ILE A 19 40.23 -4.55 -9.21
CA ILE A 19 39.88 -3.16 -9.53
C ILE A 19 38.36 -3.00 -9.50
N ASP A 20 37.62 -3.94 -10.12
CA ASP A 20 36.17 -3.84 -10.25
C ASP A 20 35.47 -5.22 -10.22
N THR A 21 34.15 -5.24 -9.98
CA THR A 21 33.30 -6.44 -9.99
C THR A 21 31.95 -6.11 -10.61
N GLY A 22 31.72 -6.61 -11.82
CA GLY A 22 30.43 -6.55 -12.51
C GLY A 22 29.54 -7.76 -12.20
N SER A 23 28.37 -7.81 -12.83
CA SER A 23 27.43 -8.94 -12.76
C SER A 23 27.92 -10.20 -13.50
N CYS A 24 28.71 -10.01 -14.55
CA CYS A 24 29.16 -11.09 -15.43
C CYS A 24 30.68 -11.31 -15.42
N ALA A 25 31.47 -10.35 -14.91
CA ALA A 25 32.93 -10.42 -14.93
C ALA A 25 33.57 -9.74 -13.70
N GLN A 26 34.80 -10.12 -13.39
CA GLN A 26 35.65 -9.43 -12.42
C GLN A 26 36.88 -8.85 -13.10
N VAL A 27 37.28 -7.62 -12.75
CA VAL A 27 38.44 -6.96 -13.37
C VAL A 27 39.57 -6.83 -12.35
N TYR A 28 40.76 -7.30 -12.71
CA TYR A 28 41.96 -7.27 -11.88
C TYR A 28 43.06 -6.43 -12.52
N LEU A 29 43.82 -5.73 -11.69
CA LEU A 29 45.13 -5.19 -12.05
C LEU A 29 46.11 -6.36 -12.07
N ALA A 30 46.86 -6.54 -13.14
CA ALA A 30 47.92 -7.53 -13.22
C ALA A 30 49.21 -6.92 -13.78
N LYS A 31 50.34 -7.61 -13.56
CA LYS A 31 51.62 -7.31 -14.21
C LYS A 31 51.89 -8.32 -15.31
N ASP A 32 52.18 -7.84 -16.51
CA ASP A 32 52.63 -8.67 -17.64
C ASP A 32 54.14 -8.90 -17.53
N LYS A 33 54.55 -10.11 -17.13
CA LYS A 33 55.95 -10.50 -16.91
C LYS A 33 56.77 -10.54 -18.20
N GLU A 34 56.11 -10.74 -19.34
CA GLU A 34 56.76 -10.77 -20.66
C GLU A 34 57.02 -9.36 -21.20
N ASN A 35 56.31 -8.34 -20.69
CA ASN A 35 56.39 -6.95 -21.13
C ASN A 35 56.83 -6.02 -19.99
N ASP A 36 58.02 -6.28 -19.43
CA ASP A 36 58.67 -5.42 -18.42
C ASP A 36 57.79 -5.08 -17.19
N ASN A 37 57.00 -6.06 -16.73
CA ASN A 37 56.05 -5.90 -15.63
C ASN A 37 55.05 -4.74 -15.82
N LYS A 38 54.72 -4.41 -17.07
CA LYS A 38 53.72 -3.38 -17.39
C LYS A 38 52.38 -3.73 -16.77
N ASN A 39 51.72 -2.73 -16.21
CA ASN A 39 50.38 -2.86 -15.64
C ASN A 39 49.36 -3.11 -16.77
N VAL A 40 48.56 -4.17 -16.61
CA VAL A 40 47.47 -4.54 -17.51
C VAL A 40 46.19 -4.77 -16.72
N ALA A 41 45.05 -4.56 -17.36
CA ALA A 41 43.75 -4.91 -16.83
C ALA A 41 43.35 -6.30 -17.34
N VAL A 42 42.94 -7.18 -16.43
CA VAL A 42 42.51 -8.55 -16.73
C VAL A 42 41.03 -8.68 -16.36
N LYS A 43 40.16 -8.74 -17.37
CA LYS A 43 38.74 -9.05 -17.21
C LYS A 43 38.56 -10.56 -17.23
N MET A 44 38.11 -11.11 -16.11
CA MET A 44 37.88 -12.54 -15.88
C MET A 44 36.39 -12.85 -15.99
N VAL A 45 36.06 -13.82 -16.83
CA VAL A 45 34.70 -14.31 -17.10
C VAL A 45 34.65 -15.82 -16.86
N GLU A 46 33.57 -16.34 -16.30
CA GLU A 46 33.35 -17.79 -16.18
C GLU A 46 33.09 -18.44 -17.55
N ASP A 47 33.74 -19.58 -17.79
CA ASP A 47 33.61 -20.36 -19.02
C ASP A 47 32.35 -21.23 -18.98
N PHE A 48 31.20 -20.61 -19.25
CA PHE A 48 29.94 -21.33 -19.44
C PHE A 48 29.60 -21.53 -20.92
N ASP A 49 29.14 -22.72 -21.27
CA ASP A 49 28.75 -23.06 -22.65
C ASP A 49 27.74 -22.08 -23.26
N TRP A 50 26.77 -21.59 -22.47
CA TRP A 50 25.74 -20.66 -22.93
C TRP A 50 26.22 -19.20 -23.10
N TYR A 51 27.44 -18.86 -22.69
CA TYR A 51 28.03 -17.51 -22.76
C TYR A 51 29.19 -17.42 -23.78
N ARG A 52 29.58 -18.55 -24.39
CA ARG A 52 30.74 -18.62 -25.30
C ARG A 52 30.55 -17.84 -26.60
N GLU A 53 29.33 -17.72 -27.11
CA GLU A 53 29.07 -16.93 -28.32
C GLU A 53 29.37 -15.45 -28.10
N GLU A 54 28.99 -14.90 -26.94
CA GLU A 54 29.29 -13.52 -26.56
C GLU A 54 30.79 -13.31 -26.32
N VAL A 55 31.47 -14.27 -25.71
CA VAL A 55 32.93 -14.21 -25.53
C VAL A 55 33.66 -14.19 -26.88
N ASP A 56 33.22 -15.01 -27.84
CA ASP A 56 33.78 -15.02 -29.20
C ASP A 56 33.48 -13.71 -29.94
N GLN A 57 32.29 -13.12 -29.71
CA GLN A 57 31.94 -11.81 -30.27
C GLN A 57 32.76 -10.67 -29.64
N GLU A 58 32.94 -10.66 -28.32
CA GLU A 58 33.77 -9.69 -27.59
C GLU A 58 35.22 -9.75 -28.08
N HIS A 59 35.78 -10.96 -28.24
CA HIS A 59 37.12 -11.14 -28.78
C HIS A 59 37.25 -10.58 -30.21
N ARG A 60 36.32 -10.94 -31.12
CA ARG A 60 36.35 -10.45 -32.50
C ARG A 60 36.26 -8.93 -32.58
N THR A 61 35.40 -8.34 -31.74
CA THR A 61 35.21 -6.89 -31.66
C THR A 61 36.50 -6.20 -31.19
N LEU A 62 37.09 -6.66 -30.08
CA LEU A 62 38.34 -6.12 -29.55
C LEU A 62 39.53 -6.32 -30.50
N GLN A 63 39.60 -7.46 -31.21
CA GLN A 63 40.65 -7.73 -32.19
C GLN A 63 40.52 -6.81 -33.42
N GLY A 64 39.31 -6.56 -33.91
CA GLY A 64 39.06 -5.68 -35.05
C GLY A 64 39.29 -4.20 -34.78
N LEU A 65 39.20 -3.78 -33.51
CA LEU A 65 39.16 -2.36 -33.11
C LEU A 65 40.36 -1.91 -32.23
N GLY A 66 41.26 -2.82 -31.85
CA GLY A 66 42.31 -2.59 -30.87
C GLY A 66 43.39 -1.54 -31.22
N MET A 67 43.30 -0.90 -32.40
CA MET A 67 44.19 0.18 -32.85
C MET A 67 43.56 1.57 -32.83
N HIS A 68 42.27 1.69 -32.52
CA HIS A 68 41.59 2.98 -32.44
C HIS A 68 41.98 3.78 -31.19
N GLU A 69 42.04 5.11 -31.29
CA GLU A 69 42.47 5.95 -30.16
C GLU A 69 41.50 5.92 -28.96
N ASN A 70 40.20 5.73 -29.21
CA ASN A 70 39.17 5.68 -28.18
C ASN A 70 38.84 4.25 -27.68
N PHE A 71 39.63 3.24 -28.05
CA PHE A 71 39.49 1.86 -27.54
C PHE A 71 40.73 1.41 -26.77
N PRO A 72 40.60 0.50 -25.79
CA PRO A 72 41.74 -0.02 -25.05
C PRO A 72 42.63 -0.86 -25.96
N HIS A 73 43.94 -0.74 -25.78
CA HIS A 73 44.85 -1.64 -26.47
C HIS A 73 44.63 -3.08 -25.97
N TYR A 74 44.26 -3.98 -26.87
CA TYR A 74 43.90 -5.36 -26.56
C TYR A 74 45.08 -6.30 -26.78
N THR A 75 45.54 -6.96 -25.71
CA THR A 75 46.69 -7.87 -25.74
C THR A 75 46.30 -9.27 -26.22
N GLY A 76 45.13 -9.76 -25.81
CA GLY A 76 44.64 -11.09 -26.20
C GLY A 76 43.68 -11.72 -25.20
N VAL A 77 43.26 -12.95 -25.51
CA VAL A 77 42.42 -13.80 -24.66
C VAL A 77 43.19 -15.05 -24.22
N PHE A 78 42.99 -15.44 -22.97
CA PHE A 78 43.66 -16.56 -22.33
C PHE A 78 42.61 -17.40 -21.59
N ARG A 79 42.89 -18.69 -21.35
CA ARG A 79 41.97 -19.56 -20.63
C ARG A 79 42.70 -20.29 -19.52
N ARG A 80 42.08 -20.34 -18.34
CA ARG A 80 42.58 -21.09 -17.19
C ARG A 80 41.43 -21.83 -16.53
N LYS A 81 41.41 -23.17 -16.63
CA LYS A 81 40.31 -24.00 -16.12
C LYS A 81 38.96 -23.50 -16.66
N ASP A 82 38.02 -23.21 -15.77
CA ASP A 82 36.67 -22.72 -16.07
C ASP A 82 36.60 -21.17 -16.18
N GLN A 83 37.70 -20.51 -16.57
CA GLN A 83 37.77 -19.05 -16.66
C GLN A 83 38.44 -18.57 -17.95
N ILE A 84 37.89 -17.51 -18.53
CA ILE A 84 38.40 -16.82 -19.71
C ILE A 84 38.86 -15.42 -19.31
N TRP A 85 40.08 -15.06 -19.70
CA TRP A 85 40.78 -13.84 -19.30
C TRP A 85 40.99 -12.95 -20.54
N PHE A 86 40.36 -11.78 -20.56
CA PHE A 86 40.63 -10.73 -21.53
C PHE A 86 41.67 -9.78 -20.96
N VAL A 87 42.81 -9.63 -21.64
CA VAL A 87 43.91 -8.78 -21.18
C VAL A 87 43.99 -7.54 -22.06
N MET A 88 43.96 -6.37 -21.42
CA MET A 88 43.96 -5.07 -22.09
C MET A 88 44.76 -4.02 -21.31
N GLU A 89 44.96 -2.86 -21.93
CA GLU A 89 45.59 -1.69 -21.31
C GLU A 89 44.94 -1.31 -19.97
N TYR A 90 45.76 -1.11 -18.92
CA TYR A 90 45.28 -0.55 -17.65
C TYR A 90 45.25 0.97 -17.70
N MET A 91 44.09 1.55 -17.40
CA MET A 91 43.86 3.00 -17.37
C MET A 91 43.70 3.45 -15.91
N SER A 92 44.65 4.23 -15.41
CA SER A 92 44.78 4.47 -13.97
C SER A 92 43.91 5.59 -13.40
N LEU A 93 43.20 6.38 -14.23
CA LEU A 93 42.37 7.49 -13.76
C LEU A 93 40.93 7.09 -13.40
N GLY A 94 40.58 5.82 -13.58
CA GLY A 94 39.24 5.32 -13.27
C GLY A 94 38.20 5.76 -14.32
N SER A 95 36.93 5.57 -13.98
CA SER A 95 35.81 5.85 -14.88
C SER A 95 35.37 7.31 -14.84
N VAL A 96 34.70 7.79 -15.90
CA VAL A 96 34.12 9.15 -15.91
C VAL A 96 33.00 9.31 -14.88
N CYS A 97 32.34 8.21 -14.48
CA CYS A 97 31.35 8.20 -13.41
C CYS A 97 32.00 8.56 -12.06
N GLU A 98 33.08 7.86 -11.68
CA GLU A 98 33.87 8.16 -10.47
C GLU A 98 34.42 9.60 -10.51
N PHE A 99 34.80 10.06 -11.70
CA PHE A 99 35.27 11.43 -11.90
C PHE A 99 34.16 12.47 -11.63
N ALA A 100 32.94 12.24 -12.11
CA ALA A 100 31.77 13.09 -11.85
C ALA A 100 31.33 13.07 -10.38
N GLU A 101 31.41 11.91 -9.72
CA GLU A 101 31.15 11.76 -8.29
C GLU A 101 32.11 12.62 -7.45
N GLY A 102 33.38 12.69 -7.86
CA GLY A 102 34.41 13.53 -7.23
C GLY A 102 34.01 15.02 -7.16
N TYR A 103 33.50 15.59 -8.27
CA TYR A 103 32.98 16.96 -8.28
C TYR A 103 31.83 17.12 -7.29
N ARG A 104 30.87 16.17 -7.32
CA ARG A 104 29.70 16.21 -6.44
C ARG A 104 30.08 16.17 -4.96
N HIS A 105 31.04 15.34 -4.57
CA HIS A 105 31.53 15.24 -3.20
C HIS A 105 32.16 16.53 -2.69
N ASN A 106 32.78 17.31 -3.57
CA ASN A 106 33.33 18.63 -3.26
C ASN A 106 32.27 19.75 -3.30
N GLY A 107 31.02 19.43 -3.61
CA GLY A 107 29.94 20.41 -3.78
C GLY A 107 30.04 21.21 -5.08
N GLU A 108 30.86 20.75 -6.02
CA GLU A 108 31.08 21.35 -7.33
C GLU A 108 30.32 20.54 -8.41
N ARG A 109 30.31 21.06 -9.65
CA ARG A 109 29.75 20.38 -10.81
C ARG A 109 30.77 20.38 -11.94
N MET A 110 30.72 19.35 -12.77
CA MET A 110 31.49 19.33 -14.01
C MET A 110 31.01 20.46 -14.92
N SER A 111 31.95 21.13 -15.59
CA SER A 111 31.62 22.15 -16.59
C SER A 111 31.02 21.50 -17.83
N GLU A 112 30.15 22.23 -18.52
CA GLU A 112 29.55 21.78 -19.78
C GLU A 112 30.61 21.51 -20.85
N GLU A 113 31.69 22.29 -20.89
CA GLU A 113 32.84 22.09 -21.79
C GLU A 113 33.47 20.71 -21.62
N LEU A 114 33.64 20.29 -20.37
CA LEU A 114 34.24 18.99 -20.04
C LEU A 114 33.28 17.84 -20.34
N ILE A 115 31.98 18.02 -20.06
CA ILE A 115 30.94 17.06 -20.42
C ILE A 115 30.87 16.92 -21.95
N ALA A 116 30.88 18.02 -22.69
CA ALA A 116 30.87 18.03 -24.15
C ALA A 116 32.10 17.32 -24.72
N TYR A 117 33.30 17.53 -24.17
CA TYR A 117 34.50 16.80 -24.57
C TYR A 117 34.35 15.28 -24.40
N ILE A 118 33.88 14.83 -23.22
CA ILE A 118 33.68 13.41 -22.93
C ILE A 118 32.66 12.80 -23.89
N LEU A 119 31.49 13.44 -24.06
CA LEU A 119 30.42 12.95 -24.92
C LEU A 119 30.83 12.94 -26.40
N LYS A 120 31.63 13.91 -26.86
CA LYS A 120 32.15 13.95 -28.23
C LYS A 120 33.10 12.79 -28.51
N GLU A 121 34.00 12.46 -27.58
CA GLU A 121 34.92 11.33 -27.74
C GLU A 121 34.19 9.98 -27.69
N ILE A 122 33.14 9.86 -26.86
CA ILE A 122 32.25 8.70 -26.85
C ILE A 122 31.51 8.58 -28.21
N ALA A 123 30.93 9.66 -28.70
CA ALA A 123 30.16 9.67 -29.95
C ALA A 123 31.03 9.31 -31.16
N LYS A 124 32.31 9.73 -31.22
CA LYS A 124 33.27 9.29 -32.23
C LYS A 124 33.49 7.78 -32.18
N ALA A 125 33.77 7.24 -31.00
CA ALA A 125 33.98 5.81 -30.82
C ALA A 125 32.75 4.97 -31.23
N LEU A 126 31.55 5.42 -30.88
CA LEU A 126 30.31 4.76 -31.28
C LEU A 126 30.06 4.88 -32.79
N GLN A 127 30.39 6.03 -33.40
CA GLN A 127 30.27 6.22 -34.84
C GLN A 127 31.14 5.24 -35.63
N ASP A 128 32.35 4.95 -35.16
CA ASP A 128 33.23 3.95 -35.80
C ASP A 128 32.70 2.52 -35.63
N LEU A 129 32.14 2.19 -34.46
CA LEU A 129 31.44 0.91 -34.24
C LEU A 129 30.24 0.77 -35.19
N HIS A 130 29.43 1.81 -35.32
CA HIS A 130 28.24 1.82 -36.15
C HIS A 130 28.60 1.69 -37.64
N GLN A 131 29.72 2.28 -38.11
CA GLN A 131 30.24 2.05 -39.46
C GLN A 131 30.65 0.60 -39.71
N ALA A 132 31.16 -0.09 -38.68
CA ALA A 132 31.43 -1.52 -38.70
C ALA A 132 30.17 -2.39 -38.49
N ASN A 133 28.97 -1.80 -38.56
CA ASN A 133 27.68 -2.44 -38.28
C ASN A 133 27.61 -3.08 -36.88
N THR A 134 28.33 -2.56 -35.90
CA THR A 134 28.35 -3.08 -34.53
C THR A 134 27.58 -2.16 -33.61
N ILE A 135 26.65 -2.72 -32.83
CA ILE A 135 25.90 -2.00 -31.78
C ILE A 135 26.56 -2.28 -30.44
N TYR A 136 26.75 -1.26 -29.60
CA TYR A 136 27.48 -1.37 -28.34
C TYR A 136 26.61 -1.88 -27.18
N ARG A 137 25.40 -1.32 -27.00
CA ARG A 137 24.32 -1.74 -26.06
C ARG A 137 24.54 -1.55 -24.55
N ASP A 138 25.74 -1.18 -24.08
CA ASP A 138 26.02 -1.00 -22.63
C ASP A 138 26.70 0.33 -22.26
N LEU A 139 26.28 1.44 -22.88
CA LEU A 139 26.88 2.74 -22.62
C LEU A 139 26.40 3.35 -21.31
N HIS A 140 27.33 3.55 -20.39
CA HIS A 140 27.16 4.31 -19.15
C HIS A 140 28.51 4.80 -18.62
N GLY A 141 28.49 5.74 -17.67
CA GLY A 141 29.71 6.40 -17.18
C GLY A 141 30.75 5.48 -16.53
N LYS A 142 30.43 4.24 -16.15
CA LYS A 142 31.43 3.28 -15.62
C LYS A 142 32.18 2.53 -16.73
N ASN A 143 31.56 2.35 -17.90
CA ASN A 143 32.17 1.72 -19.07
C ASN A 143 32.95 2.73 -19.94
N VAL A 144 33.13 3.96 -19.44
CA VAL A 144 33.96 4.99 -20.07
C VAL A 144 35.09 5.34 -19.11
N VAL A 145 36.33 5.08 -19.54
CA VAL A 145 37.52 5.14 -18.68
C VAL A 145 38.50 6.19 -19.20
N ILE A 146 39.18 6.86 -18.28
CA ILE A 146 40.09 7.95 -18.58
C ILE A 146 41.55 7.47 -18.50
N THR A 147 42.35 7.77 -19.52
CA THR A 147 43.79 7.48 -19.54
C THR A 147 44.59 8.53 -18.76
N GLN A 148 45.84 8.22 -18.37
CA GLN A 148 46.71 9.18 -17.66
C GLN A 148 46.93 10.51 -18.40
N ASP A 149 46.87 10.46 -19.72
CA ASP A 149 47.00 11.61 -20.60
C ASP A 149 45.67 12.33 -20.89
N GLY A 150 44.56 11.95 -20.25
CA GLY A 150 43.26 12.61 -20.36
C GLY A 150 42.46 12.25 -21.61
N ARG A 151 42.78 11.14 -22.27
CA ARG A 151 41.96 10.57 -23.36
C ARG A 151 40.82 9.75 -22.79
N ILE A 152 39.73 9.68 -23.55
CA ILE A 152 38.50 8.97 -23.20
C ILE A 152 38.43 7.68 -24.01
N LYS A 153 38.25 6.55 -23.34
CA LYS A 153 38.16 5.23 -23.97
C LYS A 153 36.91 4.47 -23.54
N LEU A 154 36.24 3.82 -24.49
CA LEU A 154 35.15 2.88 -24.23
C LEU A 154 35.71 1.50 -23.90
N VAL A 155 35.22 0.88 -22.83
CA VAL A 155 35.62 -0.47 -22.37
C VAL A 155 34.41 -1.40 -22.30
N ASP A 156 34.62 -2.68 -22.04
CA ASP A 156 33.57 -3.70 -21.91
C ASP A 156 32.68 -3.88 -23.16
N PHE A 157 33.07 -4.83 -24.02
CA PHE A 157 32.37 -5.13 -25.28
C PHE A 157 31.58 -6.44 -25.19
N GLY A 158 31.34 -6.94 -23.96
CA GLY A 158 30.78 -8.26 -23.71
C GLY A 158 29.37 -8.48 -24.25
N ILE A 159 28.64 -7.40 -24.53
CA ILE A 159 27.30 -7.45 -25.12
C ILE A 159 27.22 -6.71 -26.46
N CYS A 160 28.33 -6.42 -27.12
CA CYS A 160 28.28 -5.89 -28.49
C CYS A 160 27.67 -6.92 -29.45
N VAL A 161 26.98 -6.46 -30.49
CA VAL A 161 26.49 -7.32 -31.57
C VAL A 161 26.82 -6.73 -32.92
N GLN A 162 27.40 -7.54 -33.79
CA GLN A 162 27.62 -7.18 -35.19
C GLN A 162 26.41 -7.60 -36.02
N LEU A 163 25.78 -6.62 -36.67
CA LEU A 163 24.69 -6.84 -37.60
C LEU A 163 25.22 -7.30 -38.97
N PRO A 164 24.51 -8.20 -39.66
CA PRO A 164 24.95 -8.70 -40.97
C PRO A 164 24.91 -7.64 -42.08
N ASN A 165 24.06 -6.61 -41.95
CA ASN A 165 24.00 -5.46 -42.84
C ASN A 165 23.30 -4.27 -42.15
N THR A 166 23.31 -3.10 -42.79
CA THR A 166 22.74 -1.84 -42.26
C THR A 166 21.23 -1.84 -42.11
N MET A 167 20.51 -2.76 -42.75
CA MET A 167 19.05 -2.90 -42.67
C MET A 167 18.64 -3.97 -41.64
N ALA A 168 19.60 -4.75 -41.14
CA ALA A 168 19.34 -5.80 -40.17
C ALA A 168 19.08 -5.19 -38.79
N LYS A 169 18.17 -5.82 -38.05
CA LYS A 169 17.84 -5.43 -36.69
C LYS A 169 18.04 -6.62 -35.76
N THR A 170 18.32 -6.35 -34.50
CA THR A 170 18.37 -7.38 -33.44
C THR A 170 17.12 -7.29 -32.57
N ASN A 171 16.72 -8.41 -31.97
CA ASN A 171 15.54 -8.52 -31.11
C ASN A 171 15.88 -9.01 -29.70
N MET A 172 17.16 -8.94 -29.30
CA MET A 172 17.61 -9.41 -27.99
C MET A 172 17.52 -8.28 -26.97
N SER A 173 16.68 -8.44 -25.94
CA SER A 173 16.64 -7.50 -24.81
C SER A 173 17.81 -7.76 -23.86
N ILE A 174 18.81 -6.87 -23.88
CA ILE A 174 20.05 -6.98 -23.13
C ILE A 174 20.58 -5.59 -22.77
N GLY A 175 21.19 -5.44 -21.59
CA GLY A 175 21.84 -4.20 -21.17
C GLY A 175 21.63 -3.86 -19.69
N THR A 176 22.04 -2.64 -19.32
CA THR A 176 21.92 -2.12 -17.96
C THR A 176 20.67 -1.24 -17.79
N PRO A 177 19.73 -1.57 -16.88
CA PRO A 177 18.35 -1.04 -16.86
C PRO A 177 18.15 0.48 -16.96
N HIS A 178 18.98 1.28 -16.28
CA HIS A 178 18.83 2.75 -16.26
C HIS A 178 19.22 3.43 -17.58
N TRP A 179 20.00 2.76 -18.42
CA TRP A 179 20.49 3.28 -19.70
C TRP A 179 19.82 2.62 -20.91
N MET A 180 19.10 1.51 -20.71
CA MET A 180 18.41 0.81 -21.80
C MET A 180 17.37 1.70 -22.50
N ALA A 181 17.41 1.71 -23.84
CA ALA A 181 16.45 2.41 -24.68
C ALA A 181 15.08 1.69 -24.70
N PRO A 182 13.94 2.42 -24.85
CA PRO A 182 12.60 1.84 -24.87
C PRO A 182 12.46 0.66 -25.84
N GLU A 183 12.99 0.80 -27.06
CA GLU A 183 12.92 -0.21 -28.11
C GLU A 183 13.69 -1.50 -27.78
N VAL A 184 14.75 -1.42 -26.96
CA VAL A 184 15.51 -2.59 -26.49
C VAL A 184 14.72 -3.34 -25.41
N ILE A 185 13.96 -2.61 -24.60
CA ILE A 185 13.13 -3.16 -23.52
C ILE A 185 11.91 -3.88 -24.11
N GLU A 186 11.24 -3.29 -25.12
CA GLU A 186 10.05 -3.86 -25.76
C GLU A 186 10.29 -5.23 -26.41
N CYS A 187 11.52 -5.51 -26.86
CA CYS A 187 11.89 -6.83 -27.37
C CYS A 187 11.72 -7.97 -26.34
N GLN A 188 11.72 -7.67 -25.03
CA GLN A 188 11.57 -8.65 -23.95
C GLN A 188 10.17 -9.30 -23.92
N GLN A 189 9.12 -8.58 -24.31
CA GLN A 189 7.73 -9.00 -24.06
C GLN A 189 7.18 -9.98 -25.11
N LYS A 190 7.91 -10.19 -26.21
CA LYS A 190 7.43 -10.91 -27.40
C LYS A 190 7.84 -12.40 -27.48
N THR A 191 8.62 -12.92 -26.52
CA THR A 191 9.19 -14.28 -26.59
C THR A 191 8.25 -15.41 -26.12
N GLY A 192 6.95 -15.15 -26.04
CA GLY A 192 5.95 -16.11 -25.57
C GLY A 192 5.09 -16.71 -26.67
N SER A 193 5.68 -17.26 -27.75
CA SER A 193 5.09 -18.22 -28.72
C SER A 193 6.05 -18.40 -29.91
N GLU A 194 6.59 -19.60 -30.13
CA GLU A 194 7.48 -19.88 -31.27
C GLU A 194 6.75 -19.85 -32.63
N ASP A 195 5.42 -19.89 -32.65
CA ASP A 195 4.62 -20.13 -33.87
C ASP A 195 4.29 -18.87 -34.72
N GLN A 196 4.74 -17.66 -34.37
CA GLN A 196 4.35 -16.43 -35.11
C GLN A 196 5.49 -15.51 -35.58
N GLN A 197 6.73 -15.99 -35.65
CA GLN A 197 7.88 -15.20 -36.13
C GLN A 197 7.86 -14.79 -37.62
N GLN A 198 6.79 -15.05 -38.39
CA GLN A 198 6.78 -14.84 -39.84
C GLN A 198 5.86 -13.72 -40.37
N LYS A 199 5.21 -12.89 -39.54
CA LYS A 199 4.17 -11.96 -40.05
C LYS A 199 4.21 -10.51 -39.56
N THR A 200 5.38 -9.89 -39.39
CA THR A 200 5.55 -8.42 -39.55
C THR A 200 7.03 -8.09 -39.76
N GLY A 201 7.39 -7.51 -40.92
CA GLY A 201 8.77 -7.25 -41.32
C GLY A 201 9.46 -6.06 -40.62
N SER A 202 9.11 -5.74 -39.37
CA SER A 202 9.61 -4.55 -38.66
C SER A 202 10.12 -4.80 -37.23
N ASP A 203 10.26 -6.07 -36.80
CA ASP A 203 10.37 -6.43 -35.38
C ASP A 203 11.82 -6.55 -34.84
N GLY A 204 12.49 -5.41 -34.65
CA GLY A 204 13.77 -5.32 -33.93
C GLY A 204 14.25 -3.87 -33.73
N TYR A 205 15.42 -3.67 -33.10
CA TYR A 205 16.09 -2.38 -32.93
C TYR A 205 17.44 -2.33 -33.66
N ASP A 206 17.93 -1.10 -33.90
CA ASP A 206 19.18 -0.80 -34.59
C ASP A 206 20.17 -0.05 -33.66
N ASN A 207 21.21 0.53 -34.25
CA ASN A 207 22.27 1.25 -33.55
C ASN A 207 21.82 2.56 -32.87
N ARG A 208 20.60 3.06 -33.13
CA ARG A 208 20.08 4.27 -32.47
C ARG A 208 19.84 4.07 -30.98
N CYS A 209 19.76 2.84 -30.49
CA CYS A 209 19.67 2.59 -29.04
C CYS A 209 20.89 3.13 -28.27
N ASP A 210 22.08 3.17 -28.88
CA ASP A 210 23.27 3.74 -28.25
C ASP A 210 23.17 5.27 -28.10
N VAL A 211 22.40 5.94 -28.97
CA VAL A 211 22.14 7.40 -28.88
C VAL A 211 21.27 7.72 -27.65
N TRP A 212 20.31 6.86 -27.33
CA TRP A 212 19.53 7.01 -26.09
C TRP A 212 20.43 6.88 -24.86
N SER A 213 21.25 5.83 -24.82
CA SER A 213 22.21 5.59 -23.74
C SER A 213 23.19 6.76 -23.58
N LEU A 214 23.55 7.43 -24.67
CA LEU A 214 24.40 8.63 -24.66
C LEU A 214 23.69 9.81 -23.99
N GLY A 215 22.40 10.02 -24.29
CA GLY A 215 21.57 11.03 -23.62
C GLY A 215 21.42 10.78 -22.12
N ILE A 216 21.25 9.51 -21.71
CA ILE A 216 21.23 9.13 -20.29
C ILE A 216 22.59 9.38 -19.62
N THR A 217 23.68 9.04 -20.29
CA THR A 217 25.05 9.27 -19.80
C THR A 217 25.35 10.77 -19.67
N ALA A 218 24.81 11.62 -20.55
CA ALA A 218 24.91 13.07 -20.42
C ALA A 218 24.26 13.58 -19.11
N ILE A 219 23.06 13.08 -18.78
CA ILE A 219 22.40 13.40 -17.50
C ILE A 219 23.20 12.84 -16.33
N GLU A 220 23.72 11.60 -16.42
CA GLU A 220 24.54 10.98 -15.38
C GLU A 220 25.75 11.84 -15.01
N LEU A 221 26.48 12.34 -16.01
CA LEU A 221 27.63 13.24 -15.82
C LEU A 221 27.20 14.59 -15.23
N GLY A 222 26.14 15.19 -15.77
CA GLY A 222 25.63 16.47 -15.29
C GLY A 222 25.16 16.42 -13.83
N ASP A 223 24.46 15.35 -13.43
CA ASP A 223 23.94 15.18 -12.08
C ASP A 223 24.94 14.53 -11.09
N GLY A 224 26.22 14.48 -11.46
CA GLY A 224 27.34 14.11 -10.60
C GLY A 224 27.50 12.61 -10.40
N GLY A 225 27.50 11.85 -11.49
CA GLY A 225 27.70 10.39 -11.51
C GLY A 225 26.46 9.60 -11.13
N VAL A 226 25.26 10.20 -11.21
CA VAL A 226 24.02 9.53 -10.83
C VAL A 226 23.06 9.50 -12.01
N PRO A 227 22.69 8.31 -12.53
CA PRO A 227 21.74 8.22 -13.62
C PRO A 227 20.33 8.69 -13.20
N PRO A 228 19.47 9.07 -14.16
CA PRO A 228 18.07 9.34 -13.89
C PRO A 228 17.38 8.20 -13.14
N ASN A 229 16.48 8.52 -12.21
CA ASN A 229 15.71 7.53 -11.43
C ASN A 229 16.57 6.50 -10.65
N ALA A 230 17.79 6.87 -10.23
CA ALA A 230 18.64 6.02 -9.40
C ALA A 230 18.00 5.62 -8.05
N ASP A 231 16.97 6.34 -7.59
CA ASP A 231 16.17 5.97 -6.42
C ASP A 231 15.24 4.76 -6.66
N VAL A 232 14.98 4.41 -7.93
CA VAL A 232 14.27 3.19 -8.32
C VAL A 232 15.26 2.02 -8.29
N THR A 233 15.26 1.30 -7.17
CA THR A 233 16.24 0.24 -6.91
C THR A 233 15.98 -1.08 -7.63
N HIS A 234 14.74 -1.36 -8.03
CA HIS A 234 14.38 -2.63 -8.67
C HIS A 234 14.48 -2.52 -10.21
N PRO A 235 15.33 -3.32 -10.88
CA PRO A 235 15.58 -3.26 -12.33
C PRO A 235 14.33 -3.26 -13.21
N VAL A 236 13.39 -4.19 -12.98
CA VAL A 236 12.11 -4.26 -13.72
C VAL A 236 11.35 -2.92 -13.67
N ARG A 237 11.38 -2.21 -12.54
CA ARG A 237 10.67 -0.94 -12.40
C ARG A 237 11.37 0.19 -13.13
N CYS A 238 12.70 0.15 -13.17
CA CYS A 238 13.47 1.07 -14.00
C CYS A 238 13.06 0.92 -15.47
N LEU A 239 12.97 -0.32 -15.96
CA LEU A 239 12.53 -0.59 -17.33
C LEU A 239 11.10 -0.07 -17.61
N LEU A 240 10.14 -0.36 -16.71
CA LEU A 240 8.77 0.15 -16.83
C LEU A 240 8.68 1.68 -16.77
N HIS A 241 9.56 2.32 -15.99
CA HIS A 241 9.63 3.77 -15.92
C HIS A 241 10.07 4.37 -17.26
N THR A 242 11.05 3.76 -17.92
CA THR A 242 11.50 4.15 -19.26
C THR A 242 10.37 4.03 -20.29
N LEU A 243 9.57 2.95 -20.22
CA LEU A 243 8.47 2.72 -21.15
C LEU A 243 7.29 3.68 -20.92
N HIS A 244 6.85 3.87 -19.69
CA HIS A 244 5.57 4.54 -19.40
C HIS A 244 5.68 6.02 -19.04
N ASN A 245 6.80 6.47 -18.47
CA ASN A 245 6.94 7.85 -18.04
C ASN A 245 7.58 8.72 -19.14
N PRO A 246 7.44 10.05 -19.06
CA PRO A 246 8.12 10.95 -19.99
C PRO A 246 9.65 10.74 -19.95
N PRO A 247 10.38 11.03 -21.05
CA PRO A 247 11.83 10.96 -21.07
C PRO A 247 12.46 11.75 -19.91
N PRO A 248 13.51 11.22 -19.28
CA PRO A 248 14.12 11.86 -18.13
C PRO A 248 14.81 13.18 -18.50
N THR A 249 14.91 14.08 -17.53
CA THR A 249 15.63 15.36 -17.65
C THR A 249 16.64 15.49 -16.51
N PRO A 250 17.65 16.38 -16.61
CA PRO A 250 18.49 16.73 -15.48
C PRO A 250 17.67 17.18 -14.27
N LYS A 251 18.16 16.94 -13.04
CA LYS A 251 17.45 17.32 -11.80
C LYS A 251 17.07 18.80 -11.72
N ARG A 252 17.84 19.66 -12.40
CA ARG A 252 17.61 21.11 -12.47
C ARG A 252 17.93 21.61 -13.87
N ILE A 253 16.93 21.58 -14.74
CA ILE A 253 17.02 22.03 -16.15
C ILE A 253 17.59 23.46 -16.24
N SER A 254 17.17 24.35 -15.33
CA SER A 254 17.62 25.75 -15.27
C SER A 254 19.11 25.95 -14.93
N ASP A 255 19.79 24.91 -14.46
CA ASP A 255 21.22 24.99 -14.13
C ASP A 255 22.11 24.77 -15.37
N TRP A 256 21.52 24.44 -16.52
CA TRP A 256 22.22 24.07 -17.75
C TRP A 256 21.82 24.96 -18.93
N SER A 257 22.71 25.07 -19.92
CA SER A 257 22.47 25.81 -21.16
C SER A 257 21.30 25.23 -21.95
N ASN A 258 20.75 26.04 -22.86
CA ASN A 258 19.71 25.57 -23.76
C ASN A 258 20.27 24.49 -24.69
N GLU A 259 21.52 24.64 -25.13
CA GLU A 259 22.23 23.72 -26.00
C GLU A 259 22.44 22.34 -25.36
N PHE A 260 22.80 22.28 -24.06
CA PHE A 260 22.90 21.00 -23.34
C PHE A 260 21.55 20.32 -23.16
N ASN A 261 20.52 21.10 -22.79
CA ASN A 261 19.17 20.57 -22.63
C ASN A 261 18.59 20.10 -23.97
N ASP A 262 18.88 20.80 -25.07
CA ASP A 262 18.47 20.44 -26.43
C ASP A 262 19.12 19.12 -26.87
N PHE A 263 20.44 18.99 -26.68
CA PHE A 263 21.18 17.73 -26.92
C PHE A 263 20.52 16.53 -26.23
N ILE A 264 20.19 16.68 -24.94
CA ILE A 264 19.52 15.62 -24.17
C ILE A 264 18.13 15.31 -24.76
N ASN A 265 17.35 16.33 -25.15
CA ASN A 265 16.02 16.13 -25.71
C ASN A 265 16.07 15.41 -27.07
N GLU A 266 17.05 15.70 -27.93
CA GLU A 266 17.23 15.01 -29.21
C GLU A 266 17.65 13.55 -29.02
N CYS A 267 18.53 13.27 -28.05
CA CYS A 267 18.93 11.89 -27.74
C CYS A 267 17.78 11.06 -27.13
N LEU A 268 16.95 11.66 -26.28
CA LEU A 268 15.93 10.97 -25.49
C LEU A 268 14.54 10.97 -26.15
N VAL A 269 14.50 10.76 -27.47
CA VAL A 269 13.26 10.53 -28.22
C VAL A 269 12.89 9.05 -28.15
N LYS A 270 11.69 8.72 -27.66
CA LYS A 270 11.23 7.33 -27.48
C LYS A 270 11.09 6.56 -28.79
N ASN A 271 10.55 7.19 -29.83
CA ASN A 271 10.48 6.57 -31.14
C ASN A 271 11.89 6.58 -31.78
N PRO A 272 12.54 5.43 -31.97
CA PRO A 272 13.89 5.38 -32.52
C PRO A 272 13.96 5.95 -33.95
N ASP A 273 12.88 5.90 -34.74
CA ASP A 273 12.88 6.41 -36.11
C ASP A 273 13.02 7.93 -36.19
N HIS A 274 12.69 8.64 -35.11
CA HIS A 274 12.83 10.09 -34.99
C HIS A 274 14.11 10.51 -34.27
N ARG A 275 14.92 9.55 -33.79
CA ARG A 275 16.17 9.81 -33.08
C ARG A 275 17.30 9.98 -34.11
N PRO A 276 18.21 10.97 -33.94
CA PRO A 276 19.31 11.17 -34.86
C PRO A 276 20.24 9.96 -34.91
N ILE A 277 20.94 9.78 -36.03
CA ILE A 277 22.07 8.83 -36.09
C ILE A 277 23.31 9.43 -35.43
N MET A 278 24.27 8.60 -35.01
CA MET A 278 25.46 9.08 -34.27
C MET A 278 26.27 10.15 -35.04
N LEU A 279 26.27 10.10 -36.38
CA LEU A 279 26.90 11.10 -37.23
C LEU A 279 26.25 12.48 -37.07
N GLU A 280 24.91 12.53 -37.04
CA GLU A 280 24.15 13.78 -36.84
C GLU A 280 24.35 14.31 -35.40
N VAL A 281 24.43 13.41 -34.42
CA VAL A 281 24.73 13.76 -33.02
C VAL A 281 26.08 14.48 -32.89
N LEU A 282 27.10 14.05 -33.64
CA LEU A 282 28.43 14.70 -33.66
C LEU A 282 28.39 16.13 -34.21
N GLU A 283 27.40 16.47 -35.04
CA GLU A 283 27.21 17.80 -35.62
C GLU A 283 26.40 18.74 -34.70
N HIS A 284 25.83 18.21 -33.61
CA HIS A 284 25.00 19.00 -32.69
C HIS A 284 25.77 20.20 -32.11
N PRO A 285 25.15 21.40 -32.00
CA PRO A 285 25.80 22.61 -31.50
C PRO A 285 26.58 22.41 -30.20
N PHE A 286 26.00 21.71 -29.22
CA PHE A 286 26.64 21.39 -27.95
C PHE A 286 28.02 20.71 -28.10
N LEU A 287 28.16 19.70 -28.97
CA LEU A 287 29.43 19.00 -29.19
C LEU A 287 30.37 19.74 -30.14
N SER A 288 29.81 20.57 -31.03
CA SER A 288 30.59 21.40 -31.95
C SER A 288 31.40 22.51 -31.24
N THR A 289 30.98 22.91 -30.03
CA THR A 289 31.70 23.91 -29.20
C THR A 289 33.09 23.45 -28.74
N VAL A 290 33.34 22.13 -28.68
CA VAL A 290 34.62 21.57 -28.24
C VAL A 290 35.70 21.87 -29.28
N PRO A 291 36.76 22.63 -28.94
CA PRO A 291 37.85 22.98 -29.86
C PRO A 291 38.54 21.75 -30.47
N VAL A 292 39.14 21.92 -31.65
CA VAL A 292 39.96 20.87 -32.29
C VAL A 292 41.21 20.57 -31.46
N ASP A 293 41.77 21.59 -30.80
CA ASP A 293 42.86 21.46 -29.84
C ASP A 293 42.31 21.25 -28.42
N THR A 294 42.16 19.98 -28.03
CA THR A 294 41.60 19.54 -26.74
C THR A 294 42.62 19.52 -25.60
N ASN A 295 43.78 20.16 -25.79
CA ASN A 295 44.86 20.14 -24.79
C ASN A 295 44.45 20.80 -23.47
N GLN A 296 43.58 21.82 -23.48
CA GLN A 296 43.14 22.50 -22.25
C GLN A 296 42.22 21.62 -21.40
N GLU A 297 41.29 20.89 -22.01
CA GLU A 297 40.39 19.94 -21.37
C GLU A 297 41.17 18.73 -20.83
N LYS A 298 42.12 18.22 -21.62
CA LYS A 298 43.08 17.19 -21.19
C LYS A 298 43.93 17.65 -20.01
N ILE A 299 44.39 18.91 -20.02
CA ILE A 299 45.10 19.52 -18.89
C ILE A 299 44.17 19.71 -17.69
N GLY A 300 42.90 20.08 -17.88
CA GLY A 300 41.89 20.21 -16.83
C GLY A 300 41.65 18.89 -16.09
N ILE A 301 41.51 17.79 -16.83
CA ILE A 301 41.42 16.43 -16.27
C ILE A 301 42.68 16.08 -15.47
N ARG A 302 43.88 16.41 -15.99
CA ARG A 302 45.17 16.16 -15.30
C ARG A 302 45.36 17.02 -14.05
N THR A 303 44.92 18.28 -14.08
CA THR A 303 45.14 19.27 -13.00
C THR A 303 44.23 18.96 -11.80
N HIS A 304 43.01 18.47 -12.04
CA HIS A 304 42.07 18.06 -10.99
C HIS A 304 42.63 16.97 -10.05
N GLN A 305 43.59 16.17 -10.53
CA GLN A 305 44.28 15.14 -9.73
C GLN A 305 45.41 15.68 -8.85
N THR A 306 46.13 16.72 -9.29
CA THR A 306 47.28 17.26 -8.55
C THR A 306 46.86 18.07 -7.30
N ASN A 307 45.62 18.56 -7.27
CA ASN A 307 45.05 19.33 -6.15
C ASN A 307 44.41 18.48 -5.02
N GLY A 308 44.64 17.16 -4.98
CA GLY A 308 44.40 16.37 -3.77
C GLY A 308 43.00 15.77 -3.58
N ILE A 309 42.25 15.47 -4.64
CA ILE A 309 41.09 14.58 -4.54
C ILE A 309 41.61 13.14 -4.61
N GLN A 310 42.03 12.58 -3.47
CA GLN A 310 42.33 11.15 -3.37
C GLN A 310 41.04 10.35 -3.56
N THR A 311 40.82 9.81 -4.76
CA THR A 311 39.81 8.78 -5.04
C THR A 311 40.10 7.45 -4.31
N SER A 312 41.29 7.29 -3.70
CA SER A 312 41.77 6.03 -3.12
C SER A 312 41.38 5.75 -1.66
N ASN A 313 40.68 6.65 -0.96
CA ASN A 313 40.36 6.50 0.48
C ASN A 313 38.86 6.53 0.82
N LEU A 314 37.97 6.41 -0.15
CA LEU A 314 36.55 6.14 0.12
C LEU A 314 36.40 4.68 0.55
N GLN A 315 36.61 4.39 1.84
CA GLN A 315 35.99 3.21 2.44
C GLN A 315 34.48 3.33 2.21
N PRO A 316 33.79 2.28 1.72
CA PRO A 316 32.35 2.31 1.59
C PRO A 316 31.75 2.37 3.00
N GLN A 317 31.48 3.59 3.47
CA GLN A 317 30.63 3.79 4.63
C GLN A 317 29.23 3.38 4.22
N SER A 318 28.87 2.17 4.65
CA SER A 318 27.52 1.67 4.91
C SER A 318 26.34 2.47 4.32
N ALA A 319 25.67 1.81 3.37
CA ALA A 319 24.21 1.72 3.25
C ALA A 319 23.39 2.72 2.41
N ASP A 320 23.97 3.60 1.60
CA ASP A 320 23.15 4.42 0.68
C ASP A 320 23.57 4.30 -0.79
N ILE A 321 22.74 3.54 -1.54
CA ILE A 321 22.57 3.50 -3.00
C ILE A 321 23.72 2.85 -3.80
N GLN A 322 23.66 1.53 -4.00
CA GLN A 322 24.19 0.92 -5.22
C GLN A 322 23.28 -0.21 -5.75
N PRO A 323 22.34 0.11 -6.67
CA PRO A 323 21.71 -0.87 -7.55
C PRO A 323 22.26 -0.80 -9.00
N HIS A 324 23.49 -0.31 -9.20
CA HIS A 324 24.06 -0.04 -10.52
C HIS A 324 24.80 -1.23 -11.18
N THR A 325 24.71 -2.44 -10.62
CA THR A 325 25.37 -3.64 -11.15
C THR A 325 24.40 -4.67 -11.71
N ALA A 326 23.10 -4.33 -11.77
CA ALA A 326 22.08 -5.23 -12.29
C ALA A 326 22.16 -5.34 -13.82
N PHE A 327 22.20 -6.58 -14.31
CA PHE A 327 22.26 -6.88 -15.73
C PHE A 327 21.05 -7.68 -16.17
N VAL A 328 20.44 -7.27 -17.29
CA VAL A 328 19.27 -7.92 -17.88
C VAL A 328 19.67 -8.65 -19.16
N ARG A 329 19.25 -9.92 -19.28
CA ARG A 329 19.40 -10.73 -20.50
C ARG A 329 18.15 -11.57 -20.73
N GLN A 330 17.44 -11.33 -21.84
CA GLN A 330 16.25 -12.09 -22.25
C GLN A 330 15.22 -12.29 -21.12
N GLY A 331 14.99 -11.22 -20.34
CA GLY A 331 14.07 -11.25 -19.20
C GLY A 331 14.56 -12.00 -17.97
N TYR A 332 15.85 -12.33 -17.89
CA TYR A 332 16.52 -12.75 -16.66
C TYR A 332 17.36 -11.61 -16.10
N LEU A 333 17.36 -11.48 -14.78
CA LEU A 333 18.11 -10.49 -14.03
C LEU A 333 19.23 -11.16 -13.26
N LYS A 334 20.46 -10.63 -13.37
CA LYS A 334 21.61 -10.99 -12.55
C LYS A 334 22.10 -9.74 -11.81
N THR A 335 22.15 -9.77 -10.48
CA THR A 335 22.46 -8.59 -9.64
C THR A 335 23.92 -8.47 -9.26
N ASP A 336 24.60 -9.61 -9.17
CA ASP A 336 25.98 -9.74 -8.73
C ASP A 336 26.63 -10.98 -9.35
N TYR A 337 27.95 -10.97 -9.42
CA TYR A 337 28.77 -12.02 -10.02
C TYR A 337 28.38 -13.44 -9.57
N ASN A 338 28.12 -13.63 -8.27
CA ASN A 338 27.82 -14.93 -7.66
C ASN A 338 26.33 -15.33 -7.72
N SER A 339 25.43 -14.40 -8.02
CA SER A 339 23.99 -14.70 -8.12
C SER A 339 23.65 -15.53 -9.34
N LYS A 340 22.67 -16.42 -9.20
CA LYS A 340 22.06 -17.09 -10.36
C LYS A 340 21.10 -16.12 -11.06
N PRO A 341 21.03 -16.13 -12.40
CA PRO A 341 20.02 -15.36 -13.13
C PRO A 341 18.61 -15.71 -12.68
N VAL A 342 17.81 -14.72 -12.29
CA VAL A 342 16.43 -14.88 -11.85
C VAL A 342 15.50 -14.36 -12.93
N LYS A 343 14.49 -15.16 -13.33
CA LYS A 343 13.47 -14.71 -14.29
C LYS A 343 12.74 -13.49 -13.73
N MET A 344 12.71 -12.41 -14.50
CA MET A 344 11.98 -11.19 -14.20
C MET A 344 10.49 -11.47 -14.38
N VAL A 345 9.73 -11.23 -13.32
CA VAL A 345 8.28 -11.41 -13.34
C VAL A 345 7.61 -10.08 -13.12
N ALA A 346 6.58 -9.78 -13.89
CA ALA A 346 5.86 -8.52 -13.82
C ALA A 346 5.26 -8.30 -12.41
N ASP A 347 5.39 -7.08 -11.90
CA ASP A 347 4.74 -6.65 -10.65
C ASP A 347 3.27 -6.28 -10.87
N ASP A 348 2.91 -5.91 -12.11
CA ASP A 348 1.57 -5.52 -12.53
C ASP A 348 1.16 -6.26 -13.80
N LEU A 349 0.07 -7.03 -13.73
CA LEU A 349 -0.47 -7.77 -14.86
C LEU A 349 -1.08 -6.84 -15.93
N ALA A 350 -1.45 -5.61 -15.57
CA ALA A 350 -1.92 -4.63 -16.55
C ALA A 350 -0.81 -4.14 -17.49
N GLY A 351 0.46 -4.34 -17.14
CA GLY A 351 1.61 -4.00 -17.98
C GLY A 351 2.00 -5.08 -18.99
N LEU A 352 1.27 -6.19 -19.09
CA LEU A 352 1.57 -7.29 -20.02
C LEU A 352 1.02 -6.98 -21.43
N ASP A 353 1.88 -6.99 -22.45
CA ASP A 353 1.44 -6.78 -23.85
C ASP A 353 0.45 -7.85 -24.34
N HIS A 354 0.71 -9.11 -23.96
CA HIS A 354 -0.14 -10.25 -24.25
C HIS A 354 -0.48 -10.98 -22.96
N PHE A 355 -1.76 -11.27 -22.77
CA PHE A 355 -2.24 -11.98 -21.60
C PHE A 355 -3.40 -12.91 -21.97
N ASN A 356 -3.46 -14.02 -21.26
CA ASN A 356 -4.57 -14.95 -21.20
C ASN A 356 -4.55 -15.60 -19.81
N ASP A 357 -5.52 -16.47 -19.52
CA ASP A 357 -5.61 -17.13 -18.21
C ASP A 357 -4.32 -17.91 -17.86
N GLU A 358 -3.66 -18.51 -18.85
CA GLU A 358 -2.43 -19.29 -18.67
C GLU A 358 -1.21 -18.41 -18.34
N ILE A 359 -0.99 -17.33 -19.09
CA ILE A 359 0.11 -16.38 -18.84
C ILE A 359 -0.05 -15.74 -17.46
N VAL A 360 -1.28 -15.38 -17.08
CA VAL A 360 -1.56 -14.85 -15.74
C VAL A 360 -1.26 -15.90 -14.67
N LEU A 361 -1.69 -17.15 -14.87
CA LEU A 361 -1.40 -18.26 -13.96
C LEU A 361 0.11 -18.50 -13.81
N GLU A 362 0.86 -18.57 -14.91
CA GLU A 362 2.32 -18.73 -14.89
C GLU A 362 3.02 -17.58 -14.17
N THR A 363 2.55 -16.36 -14.39
CA THR A 363 3.08 -15.17 -13.71
C THR A 363 2.85 -15.26 -12.20
N LEU A 364 1.64 -15.57 -11.75
CA LEU A 364 1.32 -15.77 -10.33
C LEU A 364 2.12 -16.92 -9.71
N PHE A 365 2.28 -18.03 -10.44
CA PHE A 365 3.05 -19.19 -10.00
C PHE A 365 4.53 -18.85 -9.79
N HIS A 366 5.17 -18.20 -10.77
CA HIS A 366 6.58 -17.80 -10.65
C HIS A 366 6.81 -16.79 -9.53
N ARG A 367 5.90 -15.83 -9.32
CA ARG A 367 5.97 -14.90 -8.18
C ARG A 367 5.85 -15.64 -6.86
N TRP A 368 4.88 -16.56 -6.75
CA TRP A 368 4.69 -17.39 -5.56
C TRP A 368 5.92 -18.23 -5.24
N GLN A 369 6.57 -18.85 -6.24
CA GLN A 369 7.84 -19.57 -6.06
C GLN A 369 8.97 -18.68 -5.51
N GLN A 370 8.99 -17.40 -5.88
CA GLN A 370 9.92 -16.40 -5.36
C GLN A 370 9.48 -15.81 -4.00
N SER A 371 8.48 -16.40 -3.34
CA SER A 371 7.86 -15.90 -2.09
C SER A 371 7.22 -14.51 -2.23
N LYS A 372 6.90 -14.09 -3.45
CA LYS A 372 6.19 -12.84 -3.78
C LYS A 372 4.70 -13.13 -3.95
N ILE A 373 3.96 -13.03 -2.85
CA ILE A 373 2.53 -13.42 -2.80
C ILE A 373 1.55 -12.36 -3.31
N TYR A 374 2.03 -11.14 -3.51
CA TYR A 374 1.22 -10.00 -3.95
C TYR A 374 1.56 -9.60 -5.38
N THR A 375 0.53 -9.29 -6.17
CA THR A 375 0.66 -8.87 -7.57
C THR A 375 -0.40 -7.82 -7.92
N TRP A 376 -0.04 -6.77 -8.64
CA TRP A 376 -1.01 -5.76 -9.07
C TRP A 376 -1.77 -6.18 -10.33
N VAL A 377 -2.98 -5.64 -10.46
CA VAL A 377 -3.74 -5.50 -11.70
C VAL A 377 -4.19 -4.05 -11.76
N ALA A 378 -3.32 -3.16 -12.24
CA ALA A 378 -3.44 -1.72 -12.08
C ALA A 378 -3.70 -1.30 -10.62
N ASP A 379 -4.91 -0.88 -10.29
CA ASP A 379 -5.35 -0.43 -8.96
C ASP A 379 -5.90 -1.56 -8.05
N VAL A 380 -6.03 -2.79 -8.55
CA VAL A 380 -6.50 -3.96 -7.79
C VAL A 380 -5.30 -4.79 -7.34
N LEU A 381 -5.29 -5.24 -6.08
CA LEU A 381 -4.24 -6.13 -5.56
C LEU A 381 -4.70 -7.60 -5.55
N ILE A 382 -3.93 -8.49 -6.16
CA ILE A 382 -4.07 -9.94 -6.01
C ILE A 382 -3.16 -10.42 -4.86
N SER A 383 -3.71 -11.26 -3.98
CA SER A 383 -3.02 -11.86 -2.84
C SER A 383 -3.15 -13.38 -2.91
N VAL A 384 -2.07 -14.11 -3.21
CA VAL A 384 -2.07 -15.58 -3.23
C VAL A 384 -1.62 -16.11 -1.86
N ASN A 385 -2.49 -16.82 -1.14
CA ASN A 385 -2.17 -17.33 0.19
C ASN A 385 -1.03 -18.37 0.13
N PRO A 386 0.12 -18.15 0.80
CA PRO A 386 1.21 -19.11 0.82
C PRO A 386 1.04 -20.19 1.91
N PHE A 387 0.01 -20.13 2.76
CA PHE A 387 -0.18 -21.00 3.92
C PHE A 387 1.04 -21.10 4.87
N SER A 388 1.88 -20.05 4.89
CA SER A 388 3.07 -19.98 5.72
C SER A 388 3.13 -18.64 6.43
N ASP A 389 3.62 -18.64 7.67
CA ASP A 389 3.85 -17.42 8.45
C ASP A 389 5.14 -16.68 8.04
N LYS A 390 5.88 -17.16 7.04
CA LYS A 390 7.17 -16.58 6.59
C LYS A 390 7.04 -15.27 5.83
N CYS A 391 5.86 -14.68 5.75
CA CYS A 391 5.66 -13.37 5.13
C CYS A 391 6.09 -12.27 6.11
N ASN A 392 7.12 -11.50 5.74
CA ASN A 392 7.67 -10.43 6.58
C ASN A 392 6.72 -9.21 6.64
N TYR A 393 6.04 -9.01 7.77
CA TYR A 393 5.19 -7.83 8.06
C TYR A 393 5.77 -6.91 9.14
N ASP A 394 7.09 -6.96 9.32
CA ASP A 394 7.81 -6.28 10.38
C ASP A 394 7.77 -4.75 10.22
N GLU A 395 8.19 -4.05 11.27
CA GLU A 395 8.23 -2.58 11.28
C GLU A 395 9.14 -2.02 10.17
N VAL A 396 10.18 -2.76 9.77
CA VAL A 396 11.05 -2.40 8.64
C VAL A 396 10.24 -2.29 7.35
N ILE A 397 9.39 -3.28 7.07
CA ILE A 397 8.52 -3.30 5.89
C ILE A 397 7.43 -2.21 6.03
N GLN A 398 6.85 -2.01 7.21
CA GLN A 398 5.89 -0.92 7.42
C GLN A 398 6.51 0.45 7.12
N LYS A 399 7.75 0.69 7.56
CA LYS A 399 8.49 1.92 7.24
C LYS A 399 8.79 2.03 5.74
N GLN A 400 9.14 0.92 5.09
CA GLN A 400 9.43 0.89 3.67
C GLN A 400 8.24 1.37 2.82
N TYR A 401 7.01 1.01 3.21
CA TYR A 401 5.80 1.35 2.46
C TYR A 401 5.13 2.67 2.87
N SER A 402 5.53 3.28 3.98
CA SER A 402 4.88 4.48 4.50
C SER A 402 5.24 5.73 3.69
N SER A 403 4.21 6.46 3.23
CA SER A 403 4.34 7.67 2.42
C SER A 403 5.19 7.45 1.17
N LYS A 404 4.97 6.33 0.48
CA LYS A 404 5.69 5.96 -0.75
C LYS A 404 4.74 5.81 -1.91
N SER A 405 5.23 6.13 -3.10
CA SER A 405 4.54 5.82 -4.36
C SER A 405 4.50 4.31 -4.56
N ARG A 406 3.40 3.81 -5.13
CA ARG A 406 3.23 2.39 -5.49
C ARG A 406 4.43 1.81 -6.23
N SER A 407 4.89 2.50 -7.28
CA SER A 407 6.03 2.11 -8.11
C SER A 407 7.42 2.24 -7.47
N GLN A 408 7.54 2.68 -6.22
CA GLN A 408 8.83 2.65 -5.50
C GLN A 408 9.09 1.26 -4.88
N ASN A 409 8.03 0.54 -4.51
CA ASN A 409 8.13 -0.72 -3.79
C ASN A 409 7.42 -1.87 -4.54
N GLU A 410 7.65 -3.10 -4.08
CA GLU A 410 6.94 -4.28 -4.61
C GLU A 410 5.44 -4.22 -4.33
N PRO A 411 4.60 -4.94 -5.08
CA PRO A 411 3.20 -5.09 -4.72
C PRO A 411 3.10 -5.63 -3.29
N HIS A 412 2.32 -4.93 -2.46
CA HIS A 412 2.17 -5.30 -1.06
C HIS A 412 0.89 -4.73 -0.48
N LEU A 413 0.34 -5.44 0.51
CA LEU A 413 -0.83 -5.02 1.26
C LEU A 413 -0.71 -3.60 1.85
N PHE A 414 0.49 -3.27 2.35
CA PHE A 414 0.76 -1.98 2.97
C PHE A 414 0.69 -0.81 1.99
N ALA A 415 1.03 -1.04 0.71
CA ALA A 415 0.86 -0.03 -0.33
C ALA A 415 -0.61 0.35 -0.51
N VAL A 416 -1.54 -0.61 -0.42
CA VAL A 416 -2.99 -0.34 -0.48
C VAL A 416 -3.45 0.50 0.69
N SER A 417 -3.02 0.16 1.92
CA SER A 417 -3.39 0.94 3.12
C SER A 417 -2.78 2.33 3.15
N ASP A 418 -1.52 2.50 2.71
CA ASP A 418 -0.87 3.80 2.61
C ASP A 418 -1.57 4.65 1.55
N ARG A 419 -1.91 4.05 0.41
CA ARG A 419 -2.69 4.70 -0.65
C ARG A 419 -4.05 5.17 -0.16
N ALA A 420 -4.82 4.31 0.50
CA ALA A 420 -6.10 4.67 1.08
C ALA A 420 -5.97 5.80 2.12
N HIS A 421 -4.89 5.86 2.89
CA HIS A 421 -4.65 6.94 3.84
C HIS A 421 -4.28 8.26 3.15
N GLN A 422 -3.45 8.21 2.11
CA GLN A 422 -3.13 9.36 1.28
C GLN A 422 -4.39 9.89 0.59
N ASP A 423 -5.17 9.04 -0.09
CA ASP A 423 -6.40 9.45 -0.79
C ASP A 423 -7.42 10.04 0.18
N MET A 424 -7.56 9.49 1.39
CA MET A 424 -8.39 10.07 2.45
C MET A 424 -7.97 11.49 2.79
N LEU A 425 -6.66 11.75 2.93
CA LEU A 425 -6.14 13.08 3.27
C LEU A 425 -6.20 14.07 2.11
N HIS A 426 -5.95 13.60 0.89
CA HIS A 426 -5.97 14.42 -0.32
C HIS A 426 -7.40 14.81 -0.70
N HIS A 427 -8.31 13.84 -0.80
CA HIS A 427 -9.68 14.05 -1.23
C HIS A 427 -10.60 14.50 -0.09
N LYS A 428 -10.14 14.42 1.17
CA LYS A 428 -10.94 14.74 2.36
C LYS A 428 -12.26 13.96 2.40
N GLN A 429 -12.18 12.69 2.00
CA GLN A 429 -13.33 11.80 1.85
C GLN A 429 -13.03 10.43 2.47
N HIS A 430 -14.10 9.69 2.78
CA HIS A 430 -14.00 8.35 3.34
C HIS A 430 -13.52 7.35 2.30
N GLN A 431 -12.64 6.44 2.72
CA GLN A 431 -12.09 5.40 1.86
C GLN A 431 -12.54 4.04 2.36
N THR A 432 -12.61 3.05 1.47
CA THR A 432 -12.94 1.68 1.85
C THR A 432 -11.99 0.69 1.21
N ILE A 433 -11.51 -0.29 1.97
CA ILE A 433 -10.73 -1.43 1.49
C ILE A 433 -11.63 -2.68 1.55
N ILE A 434 -11.75 -3.38 0.43
CA ILE A 434 -12.64 -4.54 0.28
C ILE A 434 -11.80 -5.79 0.03
N LEU A 435 -11.87 -6.74 0.96
CA LEU A 435 -11.29 -8.07 0.83
C LEU A 435 -12.31 -9.03 0.24
N SER A 436 -11.96 -9.76 -0.82
CA SER A 436 -12.83 -10.75 -1.45
C SER A 436 -12.06 -12.00 -1.86
N GLY A 437 -12.72 -13.16 -1.94
CA GLY A 437 -12.11 -14.45 -2.25
C GLY A 437 -12.78 -15.61 -1.52
N GLU A 438 -12.46 -16.84 -1.91
CA GLU A 438 -12.99 -18.09 -1.32
C GLU A 438 -12.61 -18.29 0.15
N ALA A 439 -13.29 -19.21 0.84
CA ALA A 439 -12.89 -19.65 2.17
C ALA A 439 -11.44 -20.19 2.17
N GLY A 440 -10.63 -19.76 3.14
CA GLY A 440 -9.20 -20.15 3.24
C GLY A 440 -8.22 -19.34 2.39
N SER A 441 -8.68 -18.35 1.61
CA SER A 441 -7.81 -17.49 0.77
C SER A 441 -6.95 -16.45 1.52
N GLY A 442 -7.04 -16.36 2.85
CA GLY A 442 -6.22 -15.43 3.65
C GLY A 442 -6.82 -14.03 3.88
N LYS A 443 -8.13 -13.83 3.62
CA LYS A 443 -8.83 -12.54 3.87
C LYS A 443 -8.64 -12.01 5.31
N THR A 444 -8.97 -12.83 6.31
CA THR A 444 -8.83 -12.49 7.74
C THR A 444 -7.39 -12.16 8.12
N PHE A 445 -6.40 -12.81 7.51
CA PHE A 445 -4.99 -12.51 7.72
C PHE A 445 -4.65 -11.10 7.20
N ASN A 446 -5.01 -10.81 5.95
CA ASN A 446 -4.83 -9.47 5.34
C ASN A 446 -5.57 -8.38 6.14
N TYR A 447 -6.78 -8.65 6.62
CA TYR A 447 -7.56 -7.74 7.48
C TYR A 447 -6.76 -7.24 8.70
N HIS A 448 -6.11 -8.15 9.43
CA HIS A 448 -5.35 -7.79 10.62
C HIS A 448 -4.11 -6.94 10.29
N HIS A 449 -3.41 -7.28 9.20
CA HIS A 449 -2.21 -6.55 8.78
C HIS A 449 -2.54 -5.15 8.25
N LEU A 450 -3.69 -4.96 7.57
CA LEU A 450 -4.20 -3.65 7.19
C LEU A 450 -4.43 -2.75 8.42
N ILE A 451 -5.13 -3.26 9.44
CA ILE A 451 -5.38 -2.48 10.67
C ILE A 451 -4.07 -2.09 11.36
N LYS A 452 -3.11 -3.03 11.44
CA LYS A 452 -1.79 -2.77 12.03
C LYS A 452 -1.08 -1.64 11.29
N HIS A 453 -1.05 -1.68 9.96
CA HIS A 453 -0.37 -0.66 9.16
C HIS A 453 -1.09 0.70 9.19
N LEU A 454 -2.42 0.73 9.13
CA LEU A 454 -3.19 1.97 9.30
C LEU A 454 -2.92 2.65 10.66
N CYS A 455 -2.75 1.86 11.73
CA CYS A 455 -2.35 2.38 13.03
C CYS A 455 -0.90 2.88 13.07
N TYR A 456 -0.01 2.24 12.30
CA TYR A 456 1.38 2.64 12.16
C TYR A 456 1.52 4.00 11.46
N ILE A 457 0.90 4.16 10.28
CA ILE A 457 0.94 5.41 9.51
C ILE A 457 0.17 6.53 10.22
N GLY A 458 -0.97 6.21 10.85
CA GLY A 458 -1.80 7.14 11.61
C GLY A 458 -1.30 7.39 13.04
N LYS A 459 0.02 7.32 13.29
CA LYS A 459 0.63 7.30 14.62
C LYS A 459 0.00 8.33 15.58
N SER A 460 -0.56 7.81 16.66
CA SER A 460 -1.32 8.53 17.68
C SER A 460 -0.92 8.01 19.07
N ASN A 461 -1.77 8.20 20.08
CA ASN A 461 -1.56 7.66 21.41
C ASN A 461 -1.36 6.13 21.37
N VAL A 462 -0.26 5.64 21.96
CA VAL A 462 0.10 4.21 21.97
C VAL A 462 -0.99 3.35 22.60
N GLY A 463 -1.64 3.83 23.67
CA GLY A 463 -2.75 3.13 24.32
C GLY A 463 -3.96 2.98 23.39
N LEU A 464 -4.33 4.04 22.66
CA LEU A 464 -5.42 3.97 21.68
C LEU A 464 -5.11 2.99 20.55
N ILE A 465 -3.89 3.02 20.01
CA ILE A 465 -3.46 2.10 18.95
C ILE A 465 -3.54 0.65 19.43
N LYS A 466 -3.04 0.35 20.64
CA LYS A 466 -3.14 -0.99 21.23
C LYS A 466 -4.59 -1.42 21.41
N LYS A 467 -5.49 -0.52 21.80
CA LYS A 467 -6.93 -0.82 21.87
C LYS A 467 -7.49 -1.22 20.51
N VAL A 468 -7.25 -0.42 19.48
CA VAL A 468 -7.75 -0.66 18.11
C VAL A 468 -7.24 -1.99 17.56
N GLN A 469 -5.96 -2.31 17.75
CA GLN A 469 -5.37 -3.56 17.27
C GLN A 469 -5.89 -4.82 17.98
N ASN A 470 -6.22 -4.74 19.28
CA ASN A 470 -6.71 -5.88 20.06
C ASN A 470 -8.19 -6.22 19.80
N ILE A 471 -8.95 -5.34 19.14
CA ILE A 471 -10.34 -5.63 18.79
C ILE A 471 -10.44 -6.85 17.87
N GLY A 472 -9.50 -7.02 16.94
CA GLY A 472 -9.49 -8.17 16.03
C GLY A 472 -9.46 -9.51 16.77
N VAL A 473 -8.71 -9.59 17.87
CA VAL A 473 -8.61 -10.80 18.73
C VAL A 473 -9.99 -11.17 19.30
N VAL A 474 -10.67 -10.19 19.89
CA VAL A 474 -12.00 -10.38 20.49
C VAL A 474 -13.05 -10.74 19.44
N LEU A 475 -13.02 -10.07 18.28
CA LEU A 475 -13.99 -10.38 17.22
C LEU A 475 -13.76 -11.77 16.62
N ASP A 476 -12.50 -12.20 16.47
CA ASP A 476 -12.18 -13.52 15.97
C ASP A 476 -12.65 -14.62 16.93
N SER A 477 -12.48 -14.45 18.25
CA SER A 477 -12.89 -15.47 19.22
C SER A 477 -14.42 -15.65 19.27
N PHE A 478 -15.19 -14.55 19.18
CA PHE A 478 -16.66 -14.56 19.16
C PHE A 478 -17.28 -14.79 17.78
N GLY A 479 -16.50 -14.65 16.71
CA GLY A 479 -17.02 -14.56 15.35
C GLY A 479 -16.51 -15.62 14.38
N ASN A 480 -15.38 -16.24 14.69
CA ASN A 480 -14.77 -17.26 13.84
C ASN A 480 -14.96 -18.67 14.43
N ALA A 481 -14.88 -19.66 13.55
CA ALA A 481 -14.99 -21.06 13.90
C ALA A 481 -14.10 -21.94 13.03
N HIS A 482 -13.84 -23.14 13.51
CA HIS A 482 -13.18 -24.19 12.73
C HIS A 482 -14.15 -24.78 11.71
N THR A 483 -13.71 -24.86 10.46
CA THR A 483 -14.43 -25.44 9.31
C THR A 483 -13.52 -26.43 8.59
N GLU A 484 -14.06 -27.31 7.76
CA GLU A 484 -13.27 -28.29 6.98
C GLU A 484 -12.18 -27.60 6.13
N LEU A 485 -12.48 -26.44 5.58
CA LEU A 485 -11.59 -25.69 4.68
C LEU A 485 -10.61 -24.76 5.39
N SER A 486 -10.85 -24.43 6.67
CA SER A 486 -10.05 -23.44 7.39
C SER A 486 -10.23 -23.57 8.89
N SER A 487 -9.10 -23.55 9.61
CA SER A 487 -9.07 -23.63 11.06
C SER A 487 -9.62 -22.40 11.79
N ASN A 488 -9.61 -21.23 11.14
CA ASN A 488 -10.07 -19.94 11.69
C ASN A 488 -10.90 -19.19 10.63
N SER A 489 -12.09 -19.70 10.33
CA SER A 489 -12.99 -19.16 9.31
C SER A 489 -13.92 -18.10 9.90
N THR A 490 -13.91 -16.89 9.35
CA THR A 490 -14.88 -15.85 9.74
C THR A 490 -16.30 -16.27 9.39
N ARG A 491 -17.24 -16.23 10.35
CA ARG A 491 -18.64 -16.68 10.19
C ARG A 491 -19.67 -15.55 10.34
N HIS A 492 -19.28 -14.34 9.94
CA HIS A 492 -20.12 -13.15 9.94
C HIS A 492 -19.62 -12.15 8.89
N LEU A 493 -20.38 -11.07 8.69
CA LEU A 493 -19.94 -9.89 7.95
C LEU A 493 -19.42 -8.86 8.94
N ARG A 494 -18.14 -8.46 8.84
CA ARG A 494 -17.58 -7.37 9.65
C ARG A 494 -17.16 -6.18 8.79
N TYR A 495 -17.50 -4.99 9.25
CA TYR A 495 -17.01 -3.74 8.69
C TYR A 495 -16.33 -2.95 9.81
N PHE A 496 -15.08 -2.55 9.59
CA PHE A 496 -14.24 -1.92 10.60
C PHE A 496 -13.74 -0.56 10.10
N ASP A 497 -14.25 0.53 10.67
CA ASP A 497 -13.75 1.88 10.40
C ASP A 497 -12.58 2.18 11.33
N VAL A 498 -11.39 2.38 10.78
CA VAL A 498 -10.34 3.15 11.45
C VAL A 498 -10.63 4.63 11.24
N THR A 499 -10.75 5.37 12.33
CA THR A 499 -11.23 6.75 12.35
C THR A 499 -10.05 7.71 12.51
N PHE A 500 -10.02 8.80 11.73
CA PHE A 500 -8.88 9.72 11.65
C PHE A 500 -9.27 11.16 11.91
N SER A 501 -8.38 11.90 12.58
CA SER A 501 -8.49 13.35 12.77
C SER A 501 -8.18 14.11 11.47
N LYS A 502 -8.40 15.44 11.45
CA LYS A 502 -8.04 16.31 10.31
C LYS A 502 -6.55 16.26 9.95
N THR A 503 -5.69 15.87 10.89
CA THR A 503 -4.24 15.77 10.68
C THR A 503 -3.80 14.38 10.21
N GLY A 504 -4.73 13.44 9.99
CA GLY A 504 -4.41 12.07 9.58
C GLY A 504 -3.96 11.13 10.69
N LYS A 505 -4.11 11.51 11.96
CA LYS A 505 -3.82 10.65 13.11
C LYS A 505 -5.03 9.81 13.47
N VAL A 506 -4.82 8.58 13.93
CA VAL A 506 -5.90 7.72 14.44
C VAL A 506 -6.57 8.39 15.65
N SER A 507 -7.88 8.60 15.56
CA SER A 507 -8.73 9.12 16.63
C SER A 507 -9.61 8.05 17.29
N GLY A 508 -9.83 6.90 16.63
CA GLY A 508 -10.55 5.76 17.20
C GLY A 508 -10.93 4.73 16.16
N ALA A 509 -11.96 3.93 16.46
CA ALA A 509 -12.56 3.01 15.49
C ALA A 509 -14.08 2.85 15.71
N ILE A 510 -14.78 2.34 14.70
CA ILE A 510 -16.18 1.93 14.78
C ILE A 510 -16.34 0.56 14.11
N VAL A 511 -17.03 -0.36 14.78
CA VAL A 511 -17.19 -1.75 14.36
C VAL A 511 -18.66 -2.09 14.09
N TRP A 512 -18.90 -2.76 12.97
CA TRP A 512 -20.16 -3.43 12.67
C TRP A 512 -19.92 -4.93 12.50
N LEU A 513 -20.74 -5.74 13.16
CA LEU A 513 -20.80 -7.19 12.98
C LEU A 513 -22.23 -7.56 12.65
N LEU A 514 -22.45 -8.05 11.43
CA LEU A 514 -23.77 -8.35 10.86
C LEU A 514 -23.82 -9.80 10.40
N ALA A 515 -25.03 -10.35 10.28
CA ALA A 515 -25.27 -11.69 9.70
C ALA A 515 -24.41 -12.83 10.33
N LEU A 516 -24.34 -12.87 11.66
CA LEU A 516 -23.64 -13.94 12.40
C LEU A 516 -24.29 -15.31 12.15
N GLN A 517 -23.48 -16.33 11.86
CA GLN A 517 -23.93 -17.71 11.60
C GLN A 517 -24.37 -18.44 12.89
N LYS A 518 -25.40 -17.94 13.56
CA LYS A 518 -25.83 -18.43 14.87
C LYS A 518 -26.35 -19.87 14.89
N HIS A 519 -26.79 -20.44 13.77
CA HIS A 519 -27.28 -21.84 13.71
C HIS A 519 -26.21 -22.88 14.07
N ARG A 520 -24.93 -22.54 13.89
CA ARG A 520 -23.79 -23.39 14.27
C ARG A 520 -23.75 -23.73 15.77
N LEU A 521 -24.35 -22.88 16.61
CA LEU A 521 -24.38 -23.08 18.06
C LEU A 521 -25.09 -24.39 18.42
N THR A 522 -26.22 -24.65 17.77
CA THR A 522 -27.14 -25.75 18.11
C THR A 522 -27.03 -26.90 17.12
N HIS A 523 -26.70 -26.61 15.86
CA HIS A 523 -26.56 -27.59 14.78
C HIS A 523 -25.16 -27.52 14.19
N ARG A 524 -24.29 -28.46 14.59
CA ARG A 524 -22.91 -28.52 14.11
C ARG A 524 -22.81 -29.41 12.86
N PRO A 525 -22.30 -28.89 11.74
CA PRO A 525 -21.91 -29.74 10.61
C PRO A 525 -20.86 -30.76 11.05
N ARG A 526 -20.87 -31.95 10.45
CA ARG A 526 -19.89 -33.01 10.75
C ARG A 526 -18.47 -32.48 10.50
N GLY A 527 -17.53 -32.77 11.40
CA GLY A 527 -16.14 -32.33 11.28
C GLY A 527 -15.86 -30.87 11.65
N GLU A 528 -16.88 -30.04 11.92
CA GLU A 528 -16.68 -28.63 12.21
C GLU A 528 -16.80 -28.26 13.70
N GLY A 529 -16.16 -27.15 14.07
CA GLY A 529 -16.19 -26.61 15.43
C GLY A 529 -17.34 -25.62 15.65
N ASN A 530 -17.63 -25.34 16.93
CA ASN A 530 -18.41 -24.17 17.34
C ASN A 530 -17.52 -22.91 17.33
N PHE A 531 -18.07 -21.74 17.70
CA PHE A 531 -17.27 -20.53 17.86
C PHE A 531 -16.12 -20.74 18.86
N HIS A 532 -14.95 -20.19 18.53
CA HIS A 532 -13.72 -20.45 19.28
C HIS A 532 -13.82 -20.10 20.77
N ILE A 533 -14.55 -19.05 21.11
CA ILE A 533 -14.73 -18.59 22.49
C ILE A 533 -15.24 -19.67 23.44
N PHE A 534 -16.08 -20.61 23.00
CA PHE A 534 -16.54 -21.69 23.88
C PHE A 534 -15.41 -22.64 24.27
N ASN A 535 -14.54 -22.96 23.30
CA ASN A 535 -13.38 -23.81 23.53
C ASN A 535 -12.35 -23.11 24.42
N TYR A 536 -12.07 -21.84 24.12
CA TYR A 536 -11.14 -21.01 24.89
C TYR A 536 -11.63 -20.85 26.33
N LEU A 537 -12.91 -20.54 26.52
CA LEU A 537 -13.51 -20.39 27.85
C LEU A 537 -13.45 -21.68 28.66
N TYR A 538 -13.90 -22.81 28.12
CA TYR A 538 -13.96 -24.06 28.87
C TYR A 538 -12.56 -24.52 29.31
N HIS A 539 -11.61 -24.60 28.38
CA HIS A 539 -10.25 -25.02 28.71
C HIS A 539 -9.51 -23.98 29.56
N GLY A 540 -9.69 -22.69 29.28
CA GLY A 540 -9.10 -21.59 30.06
C GLY A 540 -9.57 -21.59 31.52
N LEU A 541 -10.87 -21.73 31.76
CA LEU A 541 -11.43 -21.84 33.11
C LEU A 541 -11.03 -23.13 33.81
N SER A 542 -10.88 -24.23 33.07
CA SER A 542 -10.41 -25.51 33.61
C SER A 542 -8.99 -25.39 34.17
N GLN A 543 -8.06 -24.89 33.36
CA GLN A 543 -6.65 -24.75 33.75
C GLN A 543 -6.43 -23.69 34.83
N THR A 544 -7.30 -22.68 34.90
CA THR A 544 -7.25 -21.65 35.96
C THR A 544 -8.08 -21.99 37.20
N SER A 545 -8.64 -23.20 37.29
CA SER A 545 -9.46 -23.66 38.43
C SER A 545 -10.67 -22.75 38.72
N ARG A 546 -11.28 -22.17 37.67
CA ARG A 546 -12.42 -21.23 37.75
C ARG A 546 -13.74 -21.82 37.24
N LEU A 547 -13.77 -23.09 36.80
CA LEU A 547 -14.99 -23.72 36.25
C LEU A 547 -16.20 -23.66 37.20
N SER A 548 -16.00 -24.01 38.48
CA SER A 548 -17.08 -24.06 39.48
C SER A 548 -17.72 -22.69 39.72
N ARG A 549 -16.96 -21.59 39.58
CA ARG A 549 -17.48 -20.22 39.67
C ARG A 549 -18.56 -19.93 38.63
N TYR A 550 -18.52 -20.62 37.49
CA TYR A 550 -19.43 -20.43 36.36
C TYR A 550 -20.35 -21.63 36.11
N GLY A 551 -20.52 -22.50 37.11
CA GLY A 551 -21.43 -23.65 37.00
C GLY A 551 -20.97 -24.77 36.08
N LEU A 552 -19.69 -24.77 35.69
CA LEU A 552 -19.11 -25.79 34.83
C LEU A 552 -18.38 -26.87 35.64
N LYS A 553 -18.41 -28.11 35.16
CA LYS A 553 -17.78 -29.29 35.79
C LYS A 553 -16.85 -29.98 34.80
N LEU A 554 -15.68 -30.42 35.26
CA LEU A 554 -14.63 -31.03 34.42
C LEU A 554 -15.06 -32.37 33.79
N SER A 555 -15.82 -33.18 34.55
CA SER A 555 -16.27 -34.51 34.15
C SER A 555 -17.58 -34.52 33.35
N THR A 556 -18.20 -33.36 33.16
CA THR A 556 -19.48 -33.24 32.44
C THR A 556 -19.22 -32.96 30.97
N HIS A 557 -19.80 -33.79 30.09
CA HIS A 557 -19.82 -33.49 28.66
C HIS A 557 -20.88 -32.42 28.36
N TYR A 558 -20.48 -31.39 27.63
CA TYR A 558 -21.40 -30.34 27.15
C TYR A 558 -21.71 -30.55 25.68
N ASN A 559 -22.99 -30.69 25.33
CA ASN A 559 -23.45 -31.04 23.98
C ASN A 559 -23.02 -30.07 22.88
N TYR A 560 -22.70 -28.82 23.22
CA TYR A 560 -22.23 -27.80 22.27
C TYR A 560 -20.70 -27.74 22.12
N LEU A 561 -19.96 -28.51 22.93
CA LEU A 561 -18.51 -28.74 22.79
C LEU A 561 -18.25 -30.07 22.04
N PRO A 562 -17.10 -30.24 21.39
CA PRO A 562 -16.74 -31.51 20.74
C PRO A 562 -16.72 -32.66 21.76
N LYS A 563 -17.09 -33.88 21.34
CA LYS A 563 -16.88 -35.09 22.15
C LYS A 563 -15.39 -35.43 22.12
N HIS A 564 -14.74 -35.46 23.28
CA HIS A 564 -13.38 -35.98 23.42
C HIS A 564 -13.44 -37.50 23.56
N SER A 565 -12.73 -38.24 22.70
CA SER A 565 -12.55 -39.68 22.89
C SER A 565 -11.19 -39.92 23.55
N TYR A 566 -11.20 -40.11 24.87
CA TYR A 566 -9.98 -40.31 25.66
C TYR A 566 -9.37 -41.73 25.55
N ASP A 567 -9.88 -42.56 24.64
CA ASP A 567 -9.53 -44.00 24.60
C ASP A 567 -8.25 -44.33 23.82
N ASN A 568 -7.51 -43.34 23.29
CA ASN A 568 -6.39 -43.58 22.38
C ASN A 568 -5.20 -42.63 22.65
N GLU A 569 -4.01 -43.16 22.96
CA GLU A 569 -2.83 -42.38 23.44
C GLU A 569 -2.31 -41.34 22.42
N VAL A 570 -2.41 -41.62 21.13
CA VAL A 570 -2.02 -40.67 20.06
C VAL A 570 -3.02 -39.52 19.95
N LEU A 571 -4.31 -39.79 20.13
CA LEU A 571 -5.36 -38.77 20.19
C LEU A 571 -5.22 -37.93 21.46
N TYR A 572 -4.86 -38.53 22.59
CA TYR A 572 -4.64 -37.82 23.85
C TYR A 572 -3.54 -36.76 23.73
N ALA A 573 -2.40 -37.07 23.12
CA ALA A 573 -1.32 -36.10 22.91
C ALA A 573 -1.72 -34.94 21.98
N GLN A 574 -2.47 -35.23 20.91
CA GLN A 574 -3.00 -34.21 19.99
C GLN A 574 -4.09 -33.35 20.63
N GLU A 575 -4.92 -33.92 21.50
CA GLU A 575 -5.92 -33.22 22.28
C GLU A 575 -5.26 -32.33 23.35
N PHE A 576 -4.21 -32.80 24.01
CA PHE A 576 -3.46 -32.00 24.99
C PHE A 576 -2.81 -30.77 24.36
N ALA A 577 -2.22 -30.90 23.17
CA ALA A 577 -1.68 -29.77 22.41
C ALA A 577 -2.78 -28.73 22.06
N LYS A 578 -3.98 -29.18 21.71
CA LYS A 578 -5.14 -28.30 21.46
C LYS A 578 -5.62 -27.58 22.73
N VAL A 579 -5.52 -28.23 23.89
CA VAL A 579 -5.88 -27.65 25.19
C VAL A 579 -4.89 -26.54 25.57
N GLU A 580 -3.59 -26.76 25.38
CA GLU A 580 -2.56 -25.74 25.63
C GLU A 580 -2.71 -24.54 24.69
N GLU A 581 -2.96 -24.77 23.40
CA GLU A 581 -3.24 -23.69 22.45
C GLU A 581 -4.49 -22.90 22.87
N ALA A 582 -5.57 -23.59 23.24
CA ALA A 582 -6.81 -22.95 23.70
C ALA A 582 -6.58 -22.10 24.97
N LEU A 583 -5.73 -22.54 25.90
CA LEU A 583 -5.33 -21.76 27.07
C LEU A 583 -4.59 -20.48 26.67
N GLN A 584 -3.60 -20.57 25.79
CA GLN A 584 -2.87 -19.38 25.33
C GLN A 584 -3.81 -18.37 24.64
N LYS A 585 -4.75 -18.87 23.82
CA LYS A 585 -5.77 -18.03 23.18
C LYS A 585 -6.72 -17.40 24.20
N PHE A 586 -7.11 -18.13 25.25
CA PHE A 586 -7.93 -17.61 26.34
C PHE A 586 -7.24 -16.49 27.12
N ILE A 587 -5.96 -16.67 27.48
CA ILE A 587 -5.17 -15.63 28.16
C ILE A 587 -5.10 -14.37 27.30
N LYS A 588 -4.80 -14.54 26.00
CA LYS A 588 -4.75 -13.42 25.04
C LYS A 588 -6.10 -12.70 24.90
N GLU A 589 -7.21 -13.43 24.98
CA GLU A 589 -8.56 -12.88 24.98
C GLU A 589 -8.83 -12.05 26.24
N GLU A 590 -8.50 -12.56 27.43
CA GLU A 590 -8.62 -11.81 28.69
C GLU A 590 -7.78 -10.52 28.66
N GLU A 591 -6.54 -10.60 28.20
CA GLU A 591 -5.66 -9.43 28.02
C GLU A 591 -6.24 -8.42 27.01
N ALA A 592 -6.77 -8.89 25.87
CA ALA A 592 -7.35 -8.02 24.86
C ALA A 592 -8.58 -7.26 25.40
N LEU A 593 -9.47 -7.95 26.13
CA LEU A 593 -10.64 -7.33 26.78
C LEU A 593 -10.21 -6.26 27.80
N GLN A 594 -9.21 -6.55 28.62
CA GLN A 594 -8.64 -5.60 29.59
C GLN A 594 -8.02 -4.38 28.89
N VAL A 595 -7.22 -4.58 27.84
CA VAL A 595 -6.58 -3.50 27.08
C VAL A 595 -7.62 -2.57 26.46
N ILE A 596 -8.68 -3.11 25.88
CA ILE A 596 -9.80 -2.32 25.31
C ILE A 596 -10.47 -1.47 26.40
N GLY A 597 -10.56 -2.01 27.62
CA GLY A 597 -11.13 -1.35 28.80
C GLY A 597 -12.46 -1.95 29.25
N PHE A 598 -12.63 -3.26 29.08
CA PHE A 598 -13.71 -3.99 29.74
C PHE A 598 -13.43 -4.11 31.23
N HIS A 599 -14.43 -3.82 32.05
CA HIS A 599 -14.37 -3.98 33.49
C HIS A 599 -14.58 -5.44 33.88
N GLU A 600 -14.09 -5.84 35.05
CA GLU A 600 -14.26 -7.21 35.56
C GLU A 600 -15.73 -7.65 35.63
N ARG A 601 -16.67 -6.73 35.93
CA ARG A 601 -18.11 -7.02 35.94
C ARG A 601 -18.66 -7.33 34.54
N GLU A 602 -18.17 -6.60 33.53
CA GLU A 602 -18.54 -6.82 32.13
C GLU A 602 -18.01 -8.20 31.69
N ILE A 603 -16.73 -8.50 31.93
CA ILE A 603 -16.09 -9.80 31.61
C ILE A 603 -16.77 -10.95 32.36
N HIS A 604 -17.07 -10.76 33.65
CA HIS A 604 -17.76 -11.76 34.45
C HIS A 604 -19.14 -12.10 33.87
N THR A 605 -19.89 -11.10 33.41
CA THR A 605 -21.19 -11.32 32.75
C THR A 605 -21.02 -12.06 31.42
N LEU A 606 -19.96 -11.75 30.64
CA LEU A 606 -19.68 -12.49 29.41
C LEU A 606 -19.51 -13.99 29.67
N TYR A 607 -18.73 -14.34 30.68
CA TYR A 607 -18.48 -15.72 31.05
C TYR A 607 -19.70 -16.42 31.65
N LEU A 608 -20.52 -15.71 32.44
CA LEU A 608 -21.80 -16.25 32.91
C LEU A 608 -22.69 -16.66 31.74
N VAL A 609 -22.90 -15.76 30.76
CA VAL A 609 -23.78 -16.04 29.62
C VAL A 609 -23.25 -17.18 28.75
N LEU A 610 -21.94 -17.21 28.49
CA LEU A 610 -21.32 -18.27 27.70
C LEU A 610 -21.41 -19.64 28.39
N SER A 611 -21.15 -19.70 29.70
CA SER A 611 -21.29 -20.93 30.48
C SER A 611 -22.74 -21.40 30.56
N SER A 612 -23.70 -20.48 30.74
CA SER A 612 -25.12 -20.81 30.70
C SER A 612 -25.56 -21.36 29.33
N ILE A 613 -24.98 -20.91 28.22
CA ILE A 613 -25.24 -21.49 26.90
C ILE A 613 -24.77 -22.95 26.83
N LEU A 614 -23.58 -23.27 27.37
CA LEU A 614 -23.08 -24.64 27.42
C LEU A 614 -24.00 -25.55 28.26
N ILE A 615 -24.43 -25.07 29.43
CA ILE A 615 -25.32 -25.80 30.34
C ILE A 615 -26.71 -26.00 29.71
N LEU A 616 -27.26 -24.98 29.03
CA LEU A 616 -28.53 -25.08 28.32
C LEU A 616 -28.52 -26.20 27.26
N GLY A 617 -27.38 -26.46 26.62
CA GLY A 617 -27.26 -27.55 25.65
C GLY A 617 -27.51 -28.94 26.22
N ASN A 618 -27.39 -29.12 27.54
CA ASN A 618 -27.63 -30.38 28.24
C ASN A 618 -29.07 -30.51 28.76
N VAL A 619 -29.93 -29.51 28.57
CA VAL A 619 -31.36 -29.62 28.92
C VAL A 619 -32.06 -30.55 27.94
N GLU A 620 -32.60 -31.64 28.46
CA GLU A 620 -33.36 -32.64 27.70
C GLU A 620 -34.85 -32.62 28.07
N PHE A 621 -35.69 -32.86 27.05
CA PHE A 621 -37.13 -32.94 27.19
C PHE A 621 -37.62 -34.38 26.97
N SER A 622 -38.80 -34.69 27.53
CA SER A 622 -39.52 -35.95 27.36
C SER A 622 -41.03 -35.69 27.24
N GLY A 623 -41.81 -36.70 26.86
CA GLY A 623 -43.29 -36.64 26.92
C GLY A 623 -44.00 -36.49 25.57
N GLY A 624 -43.28 -36.51 24.44
CA GLY A 624 -43.86 -36.58 23.08
C GLY A 624 -44.74 -35.37 22.74
N ASP A 625 -46.04 -35.47 23.01
CA ASP A 625 -47.04 -34.42 22.79
C ASP A 625 -47.04 -33.36 23.90
N GLU A 626 -46.63 -33.73 25.12
CA GLU A 626 -46.57 -32.83 26.28
C GLU A 626 -45.15 -32.79 26.86
N ALA A 627 -44.35 -31.81 26.45
CA ALA A 627 -42.97 -31.68 26.88
C ALA A 627 -42.83 -31.45 28.40
N THR A 628 -41.98 -32.25 29.02
CA THR A 628 -41.48 -32.12 30.40
C THR A 628 -39.96 -32.17 30.39
N ILE A 629 -39.31 -31.52 31.36
CA ILE A 629 -37.84 -31.52 31.49
C ILE A 629 -37.41 -32.79 32.22
N LYS A 630 -36.42 -33.51 31.69
CA LYS A 630 -35.92 -34.76 32.31
C LYS A 630 -35.12 -34.52 33.58
N ASP A 631 -34.19 -33.57 33.52
CA ASP A 631 -33.31 -33.18 34.61
C ASP A 631 -33.40 -31.67 34.84
N LEU A 632 -33.74 -31.29 36.08
CA LEU A 632 -33.89 -29.91 36.49
C LEU A 632 -32.55 -29.26 36.86
N GLU A 633 -31.51 -30.03 37.20
CA GLU A 633 -30.22 -29.50 37.65
C GLU A 633 -29.61 -28.48 36.65
N PRO A 634 -29.56 -28.74 35.33
CA PRO A 634 -29.01 -27.77 34.37
C PRO A 634 -29.84 -26.49 34.29
N VAL A 635 -31.16 -26.59 34.48
CA VAL A 635 -32.08 -25.45 34.39
C VAL A 635 -31.99 -24.58 35.64
N GLU A 636 -31.95 -25.19 36.81
CA GLU A 636 -31.73 -24.53 38.10
C GLU A 636 -30.41 -23.75 38.09
N GLU A 637 -29.33 -24.38 37.59
CA GLU A 637 -28.03 -23.75 37.50
C GLU A 637 -28.00 -22.57 36.52
N VAL A 638 -28.67 -22.68 35.36
CA VAL A 638 -28.82 -21.56 34.42
C VAL A 638 -29.59 -20.41 35.06
N CYS A 639 -30.67 -20.69 35.80
CA CYS A 639 -31.45 -19.66 36.49
C CYS A 639 -30.64 -18.94 37.56
N ARG A 640 -29.81 -19.69 38.31
CA ARG A 640 -28.89 -19.15 39.31
C ARG A 640 -27.80 -18.28 38.68
N LEU A 641 -27.20 -18.70 37.57
CA LEU A 641 -26.12 -17.95 36.89
C LEU A 641 -26.61 -16.67 36.21
N LEU A 642 -27.79 -16.73 35.60
CA LEU A 642 -28.39 -15.59 34.88
C LEU A 642 -29.29 -14.72 35.76
N ASP A 643 -29.49 -15.11 37.02
CA ASP A 643 -30.29 -14.41 38.03
C ASP A 643 -31.71 -14.12 37.52
N ILE A 644 -32.40 -15.20 37.10
CA ILE A 644 -33.76 -15.18 36.55
C ILE A 644 -34.71 -16.09 37.35
N ASP A 645 -36.01 -15.81 37.26
CA ASP A 645 -37.05 -16.59 37.95
C ASP A 645 -37.16 -18.02 37.39
N GLU A 646 -36.76 -18.99 38.21
CA GLU A 646 -36.69 -20.41 37.85
C GLU A 646 -38.05 -21.00 37.46
N LYS A 647 -39.08 -20.78 38.28
CA LYS A 647 -40.43 -21.32 38.05
C LYS A 647 -41.00 -20.82 36.74
N LYS A 648 -40.86 -19.52 36.48
CA LYS A 648 -41.31 -18.91 35.24
C LYS A 648 -40.48 -19.39 34.06
N PHE A 649 -39.17 -19.56 34.20
CA PHE A 649 -38.30 -20.04 33.14
C PHE A 649 -38.63 -21.47 32.70
N ILE A 650 -38.78 -22.40 33.66
CA ILE A 650 -39.24 -23.77 33.41
C ILE A 650 -40.61 -23.76 32.70
N TRP A 651 -41.54 -22.93 33.19
CA TRP A 651 -42.85 -22.81 32.57
C TRP A 651 -42.76 -22.33 31.11
N CYS A 652 -41.91 -21.36 30.80
CA CYS A 652 -41.75 -20.83 29.43
C CYS A 652 -41.14 -21.86 28.46
N LEU A 653 -40.26 -22.75 28.94
CA LEU A 653 -39.64 -23.79 28.10
C LEU A 653 -40.66 -24.87 27.70
N CYS A 654 -41.58 -25.23 28.59
CA CYS A 654 -42.54 -26.32 28.36
C CYS A 654 -43.94 -25.86 27.89
N ASN A 655 -44.29 -24.58 28.03
CA ASN A 655 -45.64 -24.08 27.74
C ASN A 655 -45.62 -22.98 26.68
N LYS A 656 -46.73 -22.85 25.95
CA LYS A 656 -46.98 -21.79 24.98
C LYS A 656 -48.35 -21.14 25.20
N ILE A 657 -48.45 -19.87 24.84
CA ILE A 657 -49.70 -19.12 24.84
C ILE A 657 -50.21 -19.01 23.41
N ILE A 658 -51.42 -19.51 23.15
CA ILE A 658 -52.07 -19.40 21.85
C ILE A 658 -53.12 -18.30 21.94
N THR A 659 -52.93 -17.23 21.16
CA THR A 659 -53.90 -16.14 21.03
C THR A 659 -54.50 -16.17 19.63
N LEU A 660 -55.70 -16.74 19.49
CA LEU A 660 -56.44 -16.73 18.23
C LEU A 660 -57.42 -15.55 18.20
N PRO A 661 -57.57 -14.82 17.08
CA PRO A 661 -58.53 -13.73 16.98
C PRO A 661 -59.95 -14.21 17.35
N GLY A 662 -60.58 -13.56 18.34
CA GLY A 662 -61.94 -13.88 18.79
C GLY A 662 -62.08 -15.07 19.74
N ARG A 663 -60.98 -15.72 20.17
CA ARG A 663 -60.99 -16.78 21.20
C ARG A 663 -60.29 -16.33 22.48
N PRO A 664 -60.69 -16.84 23.66
CA PRO A 664 -59.94 -16.60 24.89
C PRO A 664 -58.53 -17.16 24.78
N VAL A 665 -57.57 -16.47 25.41
CA VAL A 665 -56.15 -16.87 25.46
C VAL A 665 -56.05 -18.25 26.11
N SER A 666 -55.60 -19.25 25.35
CA SER A 666 -55.44 -20.63 25.85
C SER A 666 -53.98 -20.95 26.10
N GLN A 667 -53.69 -21.54 27.26
CA GLN A 667 -52.37 -22.06 27.60
C GLN A 667 -52.32 -23.54 27.24
N THR A 668 -51.28 -23.95 26.51
CA THR A 668 -51.05 -25.36 26.17
C THR A 668 -49.61 -25.73 26.43
N LYS A 669 -49.33 -27.02 26.66
CA LYS A 669 -47.96 -27.51 26.61
C LYS A 669 -47.43 -27.50 25.18
N LYS A 670 -46.11 -27.39 25.07
CA LYS A 670 -45.35 -27.57 23.84
C LYS A 670 -45.15 -29.06 23.61
N THR A 671 -45.04 -29.46 22.35
CA THR A 671 -44.52 -30.79 22.01
C THR A 671 -43.03 -30.85 22.34
N GLU A 672 -42.47 -32.06 22.40
CA GLU A 672 -41.04 -32.25 22.66
C GLU A 672 -40.16 -31.52 21.64
N SER A 673 -40.52 -31.61 20.35
CA SER A 673 -39.81 -30.88 19.28
C SER A 673 -39.92 -29.36 19.43
N GLU A 674 -41.11 -28.84 19.80
CA GLU A 674 -41.27 -27.40 20.04
C GLU A 674 -40.43 -26.91 21.22
N ALA A 675 -40.28 -27.72 22.28
CA ALA A 675 -39.47 -27.38 23.44
C ALA A 675 -37.97 -27.33 23.10
N TYR A 676 -37.46 -28.30 22.34
CA TYR A 676 -36.08 -28.27 21.81
C TYR A 676 -35.85 -27.04 20.92
N ASN A 677 -36.80 -26.73 20.04
CA ASN A 677 -36.71 -25.56 19.16
C ASN A 677 -36.70 -24.23 19.94
N GLU A 678 -37.48 -24.13 21.02
CA GLU A 678 -37.46 -22.94 21.89
C GLU A 678 -36.11 -22.81 22.63
N ARG A 679 -35.59 -23.90 23.19
CA ARG A 679 -34.26 -23.93 23.83
C ARG A 679 -33.18 -23.47 22.86
N ASP A 680 -33.18 -24.00 21.65
CA ASP A 680 -32.18 -23.68 20.63
C ASP A 680 -32.34 -22.24 20.10
N SER A 681 -33.56 -21.73 20.04
CA SER A 681 -33.85 -20.31 19.73
C SER A 681 -33.37 -19.38 20.84
N LEU A 682 -33.50 -19.79 22.11
CA LEU A 682 -32.95 -19.09 23.26
C LEU A 682 -31.43 -19.02 23.20
N VAL A 683 -30.75 -20.16 22.96
CA VAL A 683 -29.29 -20.22 22.83
C VAL A 683 -28.78 -19.28 21.73
N ARG A 684 -29.38 -19.36 20.54
CA ARG A 684 -29.05 -18.47 19.41
C ARG A 684 -29.26 -16.99 19.75
N THR A 685 -30.34 -16.67 20.46
CA THR A 685 -30.66 -15.29 20.86
C THR A 685 -29.70 -14.77 21.92
N LEU A 686 -29.42 -15.54 22.98
CA LEU A 686 -28.48 -15.19 24.03
C LEU A 686 -27.10 -14.86 23.45
N TYR A 687 -26.58 -15.73 22.60
CA TYR A 687 -25.28 -15.51 21.97
C TYR A 687 -25.27 -14.28 21.07
N SER A 688 -26.28 -14.11 20.21
CA SER A 688 -26.37 -12.94 19.33
C SER A 688 -26.43 -11.63 20.13
N ARG A 689 -27.18 -11.59 21.24
CA ARG A 689 -27.27 -10.40 22.11
C ARG A 689 -25.97 -10.15 22.87
N LEU A 690 -25.26 -11.21 23.25
CA LEU A 690 -23.95 -11.10 23.88
C LEU A 690 -22.93 -10.49 22.91
N VAL A 691 -22.89 -10.97 21.67
CA VAL A 691 -22.00 -10.43 20.63
C VAL A 691 -22.34 -8.97 20.34
N ASP A 692 -23.63 -8.63 20.20
CA ASP A 692 -24.05 -7.24 20.03
C ASP A 692 -23.61 -6.36 21.23
N PHE A 693 -23.70 -6.88 22.46
CA PHE A 693 -23.24 -6.18 23.66
C PHE A 693 -21.73 -5.97 23.67
N VAL A 694 -20.93 -6.97 23.28
CA VAL A 694 -19.47 -6.85 23.15
C VAL A 694 -19.12 -5.76 22.13
N VAL A 695 -19.69 -5.83 20.92
CA VAL A 695 -19.44 -4.86 19.85
C VAL A 695 -19.88 -3.46 20.27
N ASN A 696 -21.04 -3.33 20.91
CA ASN A 696 -21.53 -2.06 21.41
C ASN A 696 -20.59 -1.50 22.51
N THR A 697 -20.14 -2.34 23.43
CA THR A 697 -19.20 -1.93 24.48
C THR A 697 -17.89 -1.43 23.87
N ILE A 698 -17.30 -2.16 22.93
CA ILE A 698 -16.09 -1.74 22.18
C ILE A 698 -16.28 -0.35 21.58
N ASN A 699 -17.37 -0.14 20.84
CA ASN A 699 -17.67 1.13 20.19
C ASN A 699 -17.86 2.29 21.19
N ILE A 700 -18.43 2.03 22.38
CA ILE A 700 -18.55 3.02 23.47
C ILE A 700 -17.16 3.36 24.01
N LYS A 701 -16.30 2.38 24.32
CA LYS A 701 -14.96 2.64 24.89
C LYS A 701 -14.06 3.45 23.94
N LEU A 702 -14.30 3.39 22.63
CA LEU A 702 -13.56 4.16 21.61
C LEU A 702 -14.19 5.51 21.25
N SER A 703 -15.37 5.82 21.78
CA SER A 703 -16.10 7.05 21.44
C SER A 703 -15.46 8.32 22.02
N VAL A 704 -14.84 8.23 23.20
CA VAL A 704 -14.28 9.40 23.92
C VAL A 704 -13.16 10.06 23.11
N THR A 705 -12.22 9.29 22.59
CA THR A 705 -11.10 9.85 21.80
C THR A 705 -11.58 10.45 20.49
N ARG A 706 -12.62 9.87 19.88
CA ARG A 706 -13.27 10.41 18.68
C ARG A 706 -13.96 11.75 18.95
N LEU A 707 -14.60 11.90 20.10
CA LEU A 707 -15.20 13.17 20.53
C LEU A 707 -14.15 14.25 20.80
N VAL A 708 -13.01 13.88 21.41
CA VAL A 708 -11.95 14.83 21.76
C VAL A 708 -11.13 15.29 20.54
N PHE A 709 -10.71 14.36 19.68
CA PHE A 709 -9.83 14.66 18.55
C PHE A 709 -10.59 14.90 17.23
N GLY A 710 -11.88 14.60 17.20
CA GLY A 710 -12.70 14.58 16.00
C GLY A 710 -12.41 13.35 15.11
N ASP A 711 -13.41 12.98 14.30
CA ASP A 711 -13.32 11.89 13.33
C ASP A 711 -13.91 12.29 11.96
N PRO A 712 -13.42 13.38 11.33
CA PRO A 712 -13.90 13.84 10.04
C PRO A 712 -13.75 12.80 8.93
N TYR A 713 -12.81 11.87 9.04
CA TYR A 713 -12.51 10.87 8.02
C TYR A 713 -12.38 9.47 8.64
N ALA A 714 -12.57 8.45 7.81
CA ALA A 714 -12.35 7.06 8.19
C ALA A 714 -11.95 6.24 6.96
N ILE A 715 -11.22 5.17 7.24
CA ILE A 715 -10.90 4.11 6.28
C ILE A 715 -11.58 2.86 6.78
N GLY A 716 -12.61 2.43 6.05
CA GLY A 716 -13.38 1.23 6.35
C GLY A 716 -12.72 -0.01 5.76
N ILE A 717 -12.65 -1.10 6.50
CA ILE A 717 -12.16 -2.40 6.02
C ILE A 717 -13.32 -3.38 6.08
N LEU A 718 -13.70 -3.96 4.95
CA LEU A 718 -14.70 -5.01 4.84
C LEU A 718 -14.01 -6.38 4.81
N ASP A 719 -14.42 -7.25 5.74
CA ASP A 719 -14.05 -8.67 5.75
C ASP A 719 -15.27 -9.53 6.06
N MET A 720 -15.40 -10.65 5.36
CA MET A 720 -16.54 -11.56 5.49
C MET A 720 -16.16 -12.99 5.11
N SER A 721 -17.04 -13.94 5.44
CA SER A 721 -16.93 -15.32 4.99
C SER A 721 -16.74 -15.39 3.47
N GLY A 722 -15.77 -16.19 3.03
CA GLY A 722 -15.55 -16.41 1.60
C GLY A 722 -16.64 -17.26 0.98
N PHE A 723 -16.68 -17.32 -0.35
CA PHE A 723 -17.55 -18.25 -1.06
C PHE A 723 -17.27 -19.69 -0.61
N GLU A 724 -18.33 -20.47 -0.41
CA GLU A 724 -18.30 -21.83 0.13
C GLU A 724 -19.13 -22.78 -0.75
N ALA A 725 -18.51 -23.88 -1.17
CA ALA A 725 -19.15 -24.94 -1.94
C ALA A 725 -18.72 -26.30 -1.37
N ASN A 726 -19.47 -26.76 -0.38
CA ASN A 726 -19.24 -28.04 0.29
C ASN A 726 -20.09 -29.14 -0.36
N GLU A 727 -19.89 -30.40 0.03
CA GLU A 727 -20.75 -31.51 -0.44
C GLU A 727 -22.22 -31.32 -0.04
N HIS A 728 -22.45 -30.78 1.18
CA HIS A 728 -23.77 -30.49 1.72
C HIS A 728 -23.90 -29.00 2.09
N ASN A 729 -24.62 -28.22 1.28
CA ASN A 729 -24.81 -26.78 1.51
C ASN A 729 -26.20 -26.49 2.09
N SER A 730 -26.24 -25.78 3.21
CA SER A 730 -27.48 -25.41 3.91
C SER A 730 -27.84 -23.93 3.70
N LEU A 731 -28.92 -23.46 4.36
CA LEU A 731 -29.35 -22.05 4.29
C LEU A 731 -28.20 -21.10 4.66
N ASP A 732 -27.39 -21.43 5.66
CA ASP A 732 -26.29 -20.57 6.09
C ASP A 732 -25.23 -20.37 4.98
N THR A 733 -24.87 -21.46 4.29
CA THR A 733 -23.95 -21.41 3.13
C THR A 733 -24.57 -20.61 1.98
N MET A 734 -25.87 -20.78 1.74
CA MET A 734 -26.59 -20.01 0.72
C MET A 734 -26.53 -18.50 0.99
N LEU A 735 -26.72 -18.05 2.24
CA LEU A 735 -26.61 -16.63 2.58
C LEU A 735 -25.19 -16.10 2.38
N ILE A 736 -24.16 -16.86 2.76
CA ILE A 736 -22.76 -16.50 2.50
C ILE A 736 -22.50 -16.31 1.01
N ASN A 737 -22.97 -17.24 0.19
CA ASN A 737 -22.80 -17.18 -1.26
C ASN A 737 -23.56 -16.00 -1.88
N VAL A 738 -24.76 -15.68 -1.40
CA VAL A 738 -25.51 -14.49 -1.83
C VAL A 738 -24.80 -13.18 -1.46
N ALA A 739 -24.17 -13.11 -0.28
CA ALA A 739 -23.35 -11.94 0.09
C ALA A 739 -22.14 -11.78 -0.83
N ASN A 740 -21.45 -12.88 -1.16
CA ASN A 740 -20.33 -12.85 -2.11
C ASN A 740 -20.79 -12.48 -3.53
N GLU A 741 -21.93 -12.99 -3.98
CA GLU A 741 -22.58 -12.61 -5.25
C GLU A 741 -22.85 -11.09 -5.31
N GLN A 742 -23.33 -10.52 -4.19
CA GLN A 742 -23.62 -9.10 -4.08
C GLN A 742 -22.35 -8.23 -4.13
N LEU A 743 -21.26 -8.68 -3.52
CA LEU A 743 -19.95 -8.01 -3.62
C LEU A 743 -19.34 -8.13 -5.01
N GLN A 744 -19.46 -9.30 -5.65
CA GLN A 744 -18.98 -9.49 -7.01
C GLN A 744 -19.76 -8.59 -7.99
N TYR A 745 -21.07 -8.46 -7.80
CA TYR A 745 -21.88 -7.51 -8.58
C TYR A 745 -21.42 -6.07 -8.36
N TYR A 746 -21.18 -5.66 -7.11
CA TYR A 746 -20.66 -4.33 -6.81
C TYR A 746 -19.31 -4.05 -7.48
N TYR A 747 -18.39 -5.03 -7.46
CA TYR A 747 -17.13 -4.93 -8.19
C TYR A 747 -17.35 -4.74 -9.68
N ASN A 748 -18.22 -5.56 -10.29
CA ASN A 748 -18.51 -5.49 -11.72
C ASN A 748 -19.13 -4.13 -12.09
N GLN A 749 -20.01 -3.60 -11.25
CA GLN A 749 -20.58 -2.27 -11.45
C GLN A 749 -19.51 -1.18 -11.38
N TYR A 750 -18.64 -1.21 -10.37
CA TYR A 750 -17.63 -0.17 -10.16
C TYR A 750 -16.53 -0.18 -11.24
N ILE A 751 -15.98 -1.36 -11.54
CA ILE A 751 -14.83 -1.50 -12.45
C ILE A 751 -15.24 -1.34 -13.91
N PHE A 752 -16.40 -1.89 -14.30
CA PHE A 752 -16.82 -1.90 -15.70
C PHE A 752 -17.94 -0.89 -15.99
N ASN A 753 -19.11 -1.04 -15.38
CA ASN A 753 -20.28 -0.25 -15.77
C ASN A 753 -20.17 1.24 -15.48
N TRP A 754 -19.80 1.63 -14.25
CA TRP A 754 -19.68 3.04 -13.87
C TRP A 754 -18.56 3.74 -14.63
N GLU A 755 -17.49 3.00 -14.96
CA GLU A 755 -16.41 3.52 -15.79
C GLU A 755 -16.83 3.76 -17.24
N MET A 756 -17.54 2.80 -17.85
CA MET A 756 -18.09 2.98 -19.20
C MET A 756 -19.17 4.06 -19.25
N GLN A 757 -19.97 4.19 -18.19
CA GLN A 757 -20.98 5.25 -18.07
C GLN A 757 -20.31 6.63 -18.01
N ASP A 758 -19.25 6.78 -17.21
CA ASP A 758 -18.48 8.03 -17.18
C ASP A 758 -17.89 8.37 -18.57
N TYR A 759 -17.40 7.38 -19.32
CA TYR A 759 -16.93 7.63 -20.69
C TYR A 759 -18.04 8.10 -21.63
N ALA A 760 -19.23 7.51 -21.52
CA ALA A 760 -20.38 7.91 -22.31
C ALA A 760 -20.82 9.35 -22.00
N GLU A 761 -20.87 9.70 -20.71
CA GLU A 761 -21.28 11.03 -20.24
C GLU A 761 -20.25 12.11 -20.63
N GLU A 762 -18.95 11.77 -20.63
CA GLU A 762 -17.85 12.70 -20.93
C GLU A 762 -17.40 12.71 -22.40
N GLY A 763 -18.09 11.98 -23.29
CA GLY A 763 -17.76 11.92 -24.71
C GLY A 763 -16.42 11.22 -25.01
N ILE A 764 -15.92 10.37 -24.12
CA ILE A 764 -14.69 9.60 -24.32
C ILE A 764 -15.01 8.39 -25.21
N PRO A 765 -14.20 8.10 -26.26
CA PRO A 765 -14.44 6.97 -27.14
C PRO A 765 -14.54 5.63 -26.38
N ILE A 766 -15.74 5.04 -26.38
CA ILE A 766 -16.01 3.77 -25.69
C ILE A 766 -15.60 2.62 -26.61
N LYS A 767 -14.72 1.74 -26.12
CA LYS A 767 -14.54 0.42 -26.72
C LYS A 767 -15.57 -0.53 -26.14
N ASN A 768 -16.37 -1.19 -26.99
CA ASN A 768 -17.35 -2.17 -26.53
C ASN A 768 -16.65 -3.28 -25.73
N PHE A 769 -16.98 -3.37 -24.45
CA PHE A 769 -16.40 -4.34 -23.54
C PHE A 769 -17.49 -5.31 -23.06
N THR A 770 -17.18 -6.60 -23.13
CA THR A 770 -18.03 -7.66 -22.58
C THR A 770 -17.37 -8.20 -21.33
N PHE A 771 -18.09 -8.22 -20.21
CA PHE A 771 -17.62 -8.78 -18.94
C PHE A 771 -18.72 -9.67 -18.34
N PRO A 772 -18.38 -10.58 -17.39
CA PRO A 772 -19.36 -11.44 -16.74
C PRO A 772 -20.35 -10.63 -15.86
N ASP A 773 -21.64 -10.63 -16.20
CA ASP A 773 -22.69 -10.03 -15.37
C ASP A 773 -23.46 -11.08 -14.57
N ASN A 774 -23.51 -10.88 -13.25
CA ASN A 774 -24.18 -11.75 -12.30
C ASN A 774 -25.48 -11.15 -11.71
N HIS A 775 -25.96 -10.02 -12.26
CA HIS A 775 -27.18 -9.36 -11.80
C HIS A 775 -28.41 -10.29 -11.74
N HIS A 776 -28.56 -11.15 -12.74
CA HIS A 776 -29.68 -12.07 -12.88
C HIS A 776 -29.75 -13.10 -11.72
N ILE A 777 -28.62 -13.47 -11.12
CA ILE A 777 -28.58 -14.35 -9.92
C ILE A 777 -29.07 -13.58 -8.69
N LEU A 778 -28.68 -12.32 -8.52
CA LEU A 778 -29.19 -11.48 -7.43
C LEU A 778 -30.69 -11.24 -7.56
N GLN A 779 -31.20 -11.05 -8.78
CA GLN A 779 -32.65 -10.95 -9.02
C GLN A 779 -33.37 -12.23 -8.59
N LEU A 780 -32.81 -13.41 -8.87
CA LEU A 780 -33.39 -14.69 -8.46
C LEU A 780 -33.55 -14.78 -6.93
N TYR A 781 -32.60 -14.28 -6.14
CA TYR A 781 -32.69 -14.30 -4.68
C TYR A 781 -33.53 -13.16 -4.08
N LEU A 782 -33.30 -11.93 -4.54
CA LEU A 782 -33.70 -10.71 -3.85
C LEU A 782 -34.96 -10.07 -4.40
N SER A 783 -35.42 -10.43 -5.61
CA SER A 783 -36.59 -9.81 -6.23
C SER A 783 -37.89 -10.04 -5.43
N LYS A 784 -38.82 -9.09 -5.56
CA LYS A 784 -40.18 -9.19 -5.03
C LYS A 784 -41.18 -9.16 -6.19
N PRO A 785 -42.25 -9.97 -6.17
CA PRO A 785 -42.63 -10.91 -5.12
C PRO A 785 -42.03 -12.33 -5.27
N GLN A 786 -41.36 -12.64 -6.38
CA GLN A 786 -41.03 -14.02 -6.77
C GLN A 786 -39.64 -14.52 -6.37
N GLY A 787 -38.77 -13.71 -5.74
CA GLY A 787 -37.43 -14.17 -5.37
C GLY A 787 -37.41 -15.24 -4.29
N ILE A 788 -36.38 -16.10 -4.29
CA ILE A 788 -36.23 -17.26 -3.38
C ILE A 788 -36.42 -16.88 -1.91
N PHE A 789 -35.82 -15.77 -1.47
CA PHE A 789 -35.96 -15.35 -0.08
C PHE A 789 -37.38 -14.87 0.26
N THR A 790 -38.14 -14.35 -0.71
CA THR A 790 -39.55 -13.95 -0.51
C THR A 790 -40.44 -15.18 -0.42
N LEU A 791 -40.19 -16.21 -1.25
CA LEU A 791 -40.86 -17.50 -1.14
C LEU A 791 -40.61 -18.14 0.22
N LEU A 792 -39.35 -18.21 0.65
CA LEU A 792 -39.02 -18.77 1.96
C LEU A 792 -39.70 -18.00 3.08
N GLU A 793 -39.75 -16.66 3.00
CA GLU A 793 -40.48 -15.82 3.95
C GLU A 793 -41.98 -16.13 4.02
N ASN A 794 -42.63 -16.33 2.88
CA ASN A 794 -44.05 -16.63 2.83
C ASN A 794 -44.35 -18.00 3.46
N VAL A 795 -43.62 -19.05 3.05
CA VAL A 795 -43.76 -20.39 3.65
C VAL A 795 -43.45 -20.37 5.14
N THR A 796 -42.46 -19.60 5.58
CA THR A 796 -42.09 -19.51 7.01
C THR A 796 -43.21 -18.91 7.87
N ARG A 797 -44.04 -18.02 7.30
CA ARG A 797 -45.15 -17.35 8.00
C ARG A 797 -46.46 -18.13 7.95
N GLU A 798 -46.58 -19.13 7.09
CA GLU A 798 -47.73 -20.02 7.03
C GLU A 798 -47.74 -20.95 8.26
N ASN A 799 -48.93 -21.21 8.83
CA ASN A 799 -49.05 -22.05 10.04
C ASN A 799 -48.54 -23.48 9.81
N ASP A 800 -48.79 -24.05 8.62
CA ASP A 800 -48.38 -25.42 8.22
C ASP A 800 -47.17 -25.42 7.28
N GLY A 801 -46.44 -24.31 7.17
CA GLY A 801 -45.31 -24.19 6.27
C GLY A 801 -44.16 -25.15 6.64
N CYS A 802 -43.73 -25.96 5.67
CA CYS A 802 -42.67 -26.96 5.83
C CYS A 802 -41.67 -26.93 4.66
N ASP A 803 -40.51 -27.58 4.82
CA ASP A 803 -39.46 -27.60 3.78
C ASP A 803 -39.95 -28.27 2.48
N ALA A 804 -40.84 -29.25 2.56
CA ALA A 804 -41.43 -29.90 1.38
C ALA A 804 -42.30 -28.94 0.55
N HIS A 805 -43.07 -28.07 1.22
CA HIS A 805 -43.84 -27.02 0.56
C HIS A 805 -42.91 -26.03 -0.15
N PHE A 806 -41.85 -25.59 0.54
CA PHE A 806 -40.85 -24.69 -0.03
C PHE A 806 -40.16 -25.30 -1.26
N ALA A 807 -39.73 -26.57 -1.17
CA ALA A 807 -39.12 -27.28 -2.29
C ALA A 807 -40.07 -27.43 -3.49
N HIS A 808 -41.35 -27.68 -3.24
CA HIS A 808 -42.36 -27.73 -4.29
C HIS A 808 -42.55 -26.37 -4.99
N GLN A 809 -42.61 -25.26 -4.24
CA GLN A 809 -42.66 -23.91 -4.83
C GLN A 809 -41.42 -23.58 -5.66
N LEU A 810 -40.23 -23.97 -5.21
CA LEU A 810 -38.99 -23.81 -5.99
C LEU A 810 -39.02 -24.62 -7.29
N LYS A 811 -39.56 -25.84 -7.26
CA LYS A 811 -39.69 -26.68 -8.45
C LYS A 811 -40.62 -26.06 -9.49
N GLN A 812 -41.68 -25.37 -9.06
CA GLN A 812 -42.56 -24.63 -9.97
C GLN A 812 -41.86 -23.44 -10.66
N GLN A 813 -40.83 -22.86 -10.03
CA GLN A 813 -39.99 -21.80 -10.61
C GLN A 813 -38.79 -22.31 -11.43
N SER A 814 -38.61 -23.62 -11.56
CA SER A 814 -37.43 -24.24 -12.20
C SER A 814 -37.37 -24.09 -13.74
N THR A 815 -38.24 -23.29 -14.35
CA THR A 815 -38.13 -22.90 -15.76
C THR A 815 -36.96 -21.95 -16.02
N ASN A 816 -36.38 -21.36 -14.95
CA ASN A 816 -35.19 -20.52 -15.03
C ASN A 816 -33.92 -21.37 -15.24
N LYS A 817 -33.14 -21.10 -16.30
CA LYS A 817 -31.89 -21.82 -16.63
C LYS A 817 -30.89 -21.87 -15.46
N GLN A 818 -30.91 -20.87 -14.58
CA GLN A 818 -29.98 -20.76 -13.44
C GLN A 818 -30.43 -21.49 -12.19
N LEU A 819 -31.71 -21.88 -12.08
CA LEU A 819 -32.25 -22.66 -10.97
C LEU A 819 -32.68 -24.03 -11.48
N GLN A 820 -31.98 -25.09 -11.06
CA GLN A 820 -32.31 -26.45 -11.47
C GLN A 820 -32.72 -27.29 -10.26
N SER A 821 -33.90 -27.91 -10.32
CA SER A 821 -34.28 -28.93 -9.34
C SER A 821 -33.49 -30.21 -9.63
N VAL A 822 -32.73 -30.68 -8.64
CA VAL A 822 -31.89 -31.88 -8.75
C VAL A 822 -32.61 -33.10 -8.15
N SER A 823 -33.26 -32.90 -7.01
CA SER A 823 -34.04 -33.92 -6.30
C SER A 823 -35.31 -33.30 -5.70
N GLN A 824 -36.09 -34.09 -4.95
CA GLN A 824 -37.27 -33.59 -4.22
C GLN A 824 -36.91 -32.48 -3.21
N TYR A 825 -35.73 -32.56 -2.58
CA TYR A 825 -35.29 -31.63 -1.53
C TYR A 825 -33.99 -30.89 -1.86
N THR A 826 -33.46 -31.05 -3.07
CA THR A 826 -32.20 -30.44 -3.50
C THR A 826 -32.39 -29.64 -4.77
N PHE A 827 -31.87 -28.43 -4.78
CA PHE A 827 -31.82 -27.56 -5.95
C PHE A 827 -30.40 -27.04 -6.18
N ALA A 828 -30.08 -26.68 -7.41
CA ALA A 828 -28.77 -26.17 -7.80
C ALA A 828 -28.88 -24.77 -8.41
N ILE A 829 -27.96 -23.89 -8.03
CA ILE A 829 -27.86 -22.52 -8.56
C ILE A 829 -26.49 -22.32 -9.18
N ALA A 830 -26.47 -21.72 -10.37
CA ALA A 830 -25.24 -21.32 -11.06
C ALA A 830 -24.77 -19.94 -10.57
N HIS A 831 -23.88 -19.92 -9.58
CA HIS A 831 -23.22 -18.72 -9.06
C HIS A 831 -22.08 -18.27 -9.97
N TYR A 832 -21.50 -17.08 -9.72
CA TYR A 832 -20.33 -16.60 -10.47
C TYR A 832 -19.11 -17.54 -10.39
N VAL A 833 -18.95 -18.28 -9.29
CA VAL A 833 -17.88 -19.29 -9.11
C VAL A 833 -18.21 -20.60 -9.81
N GLY A 834 -19.50 -20.94 -9.98
CA GLY A 834 -19.92 -22.22 -10.51
C GLY A 834 -21.24 -22.72 -9.92
N ARG A 835 -21.60 -23.96 -10.24
CA ARG A 835 -22.88 -24.55 -9.82
C ARG A 835 -22.79 -25.15 -8.42
N VAL A 836 -23.60 -24.66 -7.49
CA VAL A 836 -23.68 -25.13 -6.10
C VAL A 836 -25.03 -25.80 -5.85
N LYS A 837 -25.01 -26.94 -5.16
CA LYS A 837 -26.22 -27.71 -4.78
C LYS A 837 -26.59 -27.39 -3.32
N TYR A 838 -27.84 -27.01 -3.07
CA TYR A 838 -28.38 -26.70 -1.75
C TYR A 838 -29.44 -27.71 -1.34
N ASP A 839 -29.41 -28.12 -0.07
CA ASP A 839 -30.39 -29.01 0.56
C ASP A 839 -31.39 -28.18 1.37
N VAL A 840 -32.69 -28.28 1.08
CA VAL A 840 -33.73 -27.49 1.75
C VAL A 840 -34.03 -27.93 3.18
N HIS A 841 -33.52 -29.07 3.65
CA HIS A 841 -33.81 -29.54 5.01
C HIS A 841 -33.42 -28.51 6.07
N GLY A 842 -34.39 -28.15 6.92
CA GLY A 842 -34.25 -27.16 7.97
C GLY A 842 -34.29 -25.71 7.49
N PHE A 843 -34.57 -25.41 6.22
CA PHE A 843 -34.59 -24.02 5.72
C PHE A 843 -35.69 -23.19 6.40
N VAL A 844 -36.91 -23.71 6.46
CA VAL A 844 -38.05 -23.00 7.05
C VAL A 844 -37.80 -22.78 8.54
N GLU A 845 -37.29 -23.80 9.24
CA GLU A 845 -36.97 -23.71 10.67
C GLU A 845 -35.85 -22.71 10.96
N LYS A 846 -34.73 -22.78 10.22
CA LYS A 846 -33.61 -21.83 10.36
C LYS A 846 -34.02 -20.40 10.03
N ASN A 847 -35.00 -20.22 9.15
CA ASN A 847 -35.50 -18.90 8.79
C ASN A 847 -36.45 -18.29 9.86
N ARG A 848 -37.03 -19.12 10.74
CA ARG A 848 -37.78 -18.65 11.91
C ARG A 848 -36.79 -18.06 12.92
N GLU A 849 -36.76 -16.72 12.98
CA GLU A 849 -36.08 -16.00 14.05
C GLU A 849 -37.08 -15.50 15.07
N GLY A 850 -36.81 -15.75 16.35
CA GLY A 850 -37.66 -15.23 17.41
C GLY A 850 -37.50 -15.98 18.70
N LEU A 851 -37.81 -15.29 19.78
CA LEU A 851 -37.97 -15.89 21.10
C LEU A 851 -39.42 -15.64 21.51
N SER A 852 -40.03 -16.59 22.22
CA SER A 852 -41.35 -16.38 22.81
C SER A 852 -41.36 -15.14 23.70
N GLN A 853 -42.49 -14.41 23.71
CA GLN A 853 -42.61 -13.15 24.44
C GLN A 853 -42.40 -13.36 25.94
N GLU A 854 -42.79 -14.52 26.43
CA GLU A 854 -42.73 -14.96 27.81
C GLU A 854 -41.27 -15.08 28.28
N ILE A 855 -40.41 -15.70 27.47
CA ILE A 855 -38.98 -15.79 27.77
C ILE A 855 -38.34 -14.39 27.74
N VAL A 856 -38.63 -13.56 26.72
CA VAL A 856 -38.11 -12.18 26.66
C VAL A 856 -38.49 -11.41 27.93
N GLN A 857 -39.72 -11.55 28.43
CA GLN A 857 -40.15 -10.92 29.66
C GLN A 857 -39.45 -11.45 30.92
N THR A 858 -39.12 -12.74 30.97
CA THR A 858 -38.35 -13.33 32.08
C THR A 858 -36.95 -12.73 32.14
N PHE A 859 -36.25 -12.63 31.02
CA PHE A 859 -34.91 -12.03 30.95
C PHE A 859 -34.90 -10.52 31.23
N ARG A 860 -35.97 -9.79 30.89
CA ARG A 860 -36.13 -8.37 31.25
C ARG A 860 -36.23 -8.12 32.76
N LYS A 861 -36.54 -9.17 33.54
CA LYS A 861 -36.62 -9.11 35.00
C LYS A 861 -35.37 -9.65 35.70
N SER A 862 -34.33 -10.03 34.95
CA SER A 862 -33.05 -10.46 35.54
C SER A 862 -32.49 -9.38 36.46
N ALA A 863 -31.90 -9.78 37.59
CA ALA A 863 -31.20 -8.86 38.48
C ALA A 863 -29.77 -8.54 37.99
N ASN A 864 -29.25 -9.26 36.99
CA ASN A 864 -28.05 -8.85 36.26
C ASN A 864 -28.38 -7.68 35.30
N GLU A 865 -27.91 -6.49 35.63
CA GLU A 865 -28.17 -5.26 34.87
C GLU A 865 -27.71 -5.31 33.40
N HIS A 866 -26.57 -5.96 33.12
CA HIS A 866 -26.07 -6.10 31.75
C HIS A 866 -26.96 -7.05 30.93
N LEU A 867 -27.36 -8.18 31.51
CA LEU A 867 -28.28 -9.13 30.85
C LEU A 867 -29.66 -8.49 30.63
N LYS A 868 -30.19 -7.79 31.63
CA LYS A 868 -31.42 -7.02 31.53
C LYS A 868 -31.36 -5.98 30.40
N SER A 869 -30.23 -5.28 30.25
CA SER A 869 -30.01 -4.33 29.15
C SER A 869 -30.11 -5.00 27.77
N MET A 870 -29.54 -6.21 27.62
CA MET A 870 -29.58 -6.99 26.36
C MET A 870 -31.01 -7.32 25.89
N PHE A 871 -31.95 -7.56 26.80
CA PHE A 871 -33.35 -7.93 26.49
C PHE A 871 -34.36 -6.77 26.56
N THR A 872 -33.95 -5.64 27.14
CA THR A 872 -34.74 -4.39 27.14
C THR A 872 -34.44 -3.50 25.94
N GLY A 873 -33.24 -3.57 25.37
CA GLY A 873 -32.85 -2.79 24.19
C GLY A 873 -33.71 -3.09 22.96
N LYS A 874 -33.85 -2.12 22.07
CA LYS A 874 -34.58 -2.31 20.80
C LYS A 874 -33.67 -2.92 19.75
N LEU A 875 -34.25 -3.45 18.67
CA LEU A 875 -33.49 -4.02 17.55
C LEU A 875 -33.48 -3.07 16.36
N THR A 876 -32.39 -3.10 15.60
CA THR A 876 -32.30 -2.52 14.27
C THR A 876 -33.08 -3.39 13.26
N LEU A 877 -33.29 -2.88 12.05
CA LEU A 877 -33.85 -3.67 10.94
C LEU A 877 -32.91 -4.81 10.49
N THR A 878 -31.64 -4.77 10.89
CA THR A 878 -30.66 -5.85 10.65
C THR A 878 -30.71 -6.93 11.75
N GLY A 879 -31.55 -6.77 12.78
CA GLY A 879 -31.69 -7.71 13.89
C GLY A 879 -30.72 -7.51 15.07
N ASN A 880 -29.82 -6.52 14.98
CA ASN A 880 -28.83 -6.22 16.04
C ASN A 880 -29.40 -5.35 17.16
N LEU A 881 -28.85 -5.49 18.37
CA LEU A 881 -29.21 -4.66 19.52
C LEU A 881 -28.77 -3.21 19.32
N THR A 882 -29.71 -2.27 19.46
CA THR A 882 -29.40 -0.84 19.43
C THR A 882 -28.65 -0.42 20.69
N MET A 883 -27.65 0.44 20.54
CA MET A 883 -27.06 1.14 21.68
C MET A 883 -28.12 1.93 22.46
N GLN A 884 -28.14 1.75 23.78
CA GLN A 884 -28.96 2.55 24.67
C GLN A 884 -28.41 3.98 24.68
N GLU A 885 -29.23 4.94 24.30
CA GLU A 885 -28.96 6.34 24.66
C GLU A 885 -29.00 6.38 26.18
N GLU A 886 -27.94 6.85 26.84
CA GLU A 886 -28.08 7.30 28.22
C GLU A 886 -29.30 8.22 28.20
N LEU A 887 -30.37 7.76 28.87
CA LEU A 887 -31.56 8.54 29.06
C LEU A 887 -31.10 9.92 29.51
N GLU A 888 -31.44 10.94 28.72
CA GLU A 888 -31.58 12.30 29.21
C GLU A 888 -32.68 12.26 30.28
N ASN A 889 -32.40 11.64 31.43
CA ASN A 889 -33.19 11.78 32.62
C ASN A 889 -33.00 13.24 33.01
N GLY A 890 -34.03 14.03 32.74
CA GLY A 890 -34.19 15.34 33.34
C GLY A 890 -33.89 15.27 34.84
N ASN A 891 -33.18 16.29 35.30
CA ASN A 891 -33.00 16.70 36.69
C ASN A 891 -31.78 16.24 37.51
N GLN A 892 -30.67 15.78 36.90
CA GLN A 892 -29.38 15.87 37.61
C GLN A 892 -28.25 16.43 36.72
N LYS A 893 -27.91 17.70 36.99
CA LYS A 893 -26.68 18.36 36.54
C LYS A 893 -25.47 17.70 37.22
N ASN A 894 -25.09 16.49 36.80
CA ASN A 894 -23.76 16.00 37.13
C ASN A 894 -22.77 16.54 36.10
N LYS A 895 -21.75 17.21 36.64
CA LYS A 895 -20.61 17.79 35.93
C LYS A 895 -19.79 16.70 35.25
N THR A 896 -20.24 16.22 34.09
CA THR A 896 -19.33 15.58 33.14
C THR A 896 -18.55 16.71 32.45
N PHE A 897 -17.22 16.58 32.43
CA PHE A 897 -16.23 17.52 31.88
C PHE A 897 -16.77 18.48 30.82
N GLY A 898 -16.54 19.78 31.03
CA GLY A 898 -17.13 20.91 30.28
C GLY A 898 -16.88 20.90 28.78
N ILE A 899 -17.64 20.07 28.05
CA ILE A 899 -17.67 19.98 26.59
C ILE A 899 -18.96 20.65 26.13
N SER A 900 -18.82 21.65 25.26
CA SER A 900 -19.93 22.47 24.78
C SER A 900 -20.87 21.69 23.86
N LYS A 901 -22.18 22.01 23.87
CA LYS A 901 -23.18 21.42 22.94
C LYS A 901 -22.81 21.59 21.45
N LYS A 902 -21.91 22.51 21.09
CA LYS A 902 -21.39 22.68 19.71
C LYS A 902 -20.45 21.54 19.28
N GLU A 903 -19.71 20.92 20.19
CA GLU A 903 -18.72 19.86 19.88
C GLU A 903 -19.38 18.47 19.68
N LYS A 904 -20.57 18.24 20.26
CA LYS A 904 -21.34 17.00 20.02
C LYS A 904 -21.80 16.83 18.56
N LYS A 905 -21.80 17.88 17.73
CA LYS A 905 -22.24 17.82 16.32
C LYS A 905 -21.18 17.31 15.34
N THR A 906 -19.91 17.19 15.75
CA THR A 906 -18.82 16.82 14.83
C THR A 906 -18.49 15.34 14.79
N ALA A 907 -18.99 14.54 15.75
CA ALA A 907 -18.62 13.13 15.87
C ALA A 907 -19.57 12.21 15.07
N ARG A 908 -18.99 11.21 14.39
CA ARG A 908 -19.77 10.25 13.58
C ARG A 908 -20.73 9.42 14.45
N PRO A 909 -21.93 9.08 13.93
CA PRO A 909 -22.86 8.23 14.66
C PRO A 909 -22.26 6.83 14.88
N LEU A 910 -22.62 6.23 16.01
CA LEU A 910 -22.23 4.86 16.34
C LEU A 910 -23.00 3.84 15.49
N ASN A 911 -22.48 2.62 15.45
CA ASN A 911 -22.86 1.57 14.51
C ASN A 911 -24.36 1.22 14.44
N THR A 912 -25.09 1.28 15.56
CA THR A 912 -26.50 0.82 15.65
C THR A 912 -27.52 1.95 15.85
N LYS A 913 -27.18 3.20 15.50
CA LYS A 913 -28.16 4.31 15.47
C LYS A 913 -29.00 4.28 14.19
N SER A 914 -30.11 3.53 14.19
CA SER A 914 -31.03 3.44 13.03
C SER A 914 -32.35 4.20 13.21
N LYS A 915 -32.90 4.72 12.10
CA LYS A 915 -34.31 5.10 11.97
C LYS A 915 -35.12 3.82 11.77
N GLY A 916 -36.11 3.55 12.61
CA GLY A 916 -36.88 2.30 12.59
C GLY A 916 -36.37 1.26 13.59
N LYS A 917 -36.71 1.46 14.87
CA LYS A 917 -36.38 0.55 15.97
C LYS A 917 -37.53 -0.45 16.17
N LEU A 918 -37.22 -1.74 16.24
CA LEU A 918 -38.20 -2.81 16.46
C LEU A 918 -38.23 -3.24 17.92
N SER A 919 -39.42 -3.58 18.41
CA SER A 919 -39.56 -4.25 19.71
C SER A 919 -39.12 -5.69 19.59
N GLN A 920 -38.42 -6.21 20.61
CA GLN A 920 -38.07 -7.64 20.69
C GLN A 920 -39.31 -8.57 20.82
N THR A 921 -40.51 -8.02 21.06
CA THR A 921 -41.75 -8.80 21.28
C THR A 921 -42.75 -8.75 20.13
N ARG A 922 -42.54 -7.92 19.08
CA ARG A 922 -43.51 -7.77 17.97
C ARG A 922 -43.25 -8.83 16.88
N GLN A 923 -44.31 -9.22 16.14
CA GLN A 923 -44.27 -10.27 15.09
C GLN A 923 -42.99 -10.24 14.25
N HIS A 924 -42.37 -11.42 14.16
CA HIS A 924 -40.97 -11.63 13.84
C HIS A 924 -40.59 -11.28 12.39
N GLN A 925 -39.46 -10.58 12.23
CA GLN A 925 -38.72 -10.56 10.96
C GLN A 925 -38.01 -11.92 10.81
N THR A 926 -38.00 -12.47 9.59
CA THR A 926 -37.28 -13.71 9.32
C THR A 926 -35.78 -13.45 9.20
N PHE A 927 -34.97 -14.52 9.27
CA PHE A 927 -33.54 -14.41 9.09
C PHE A 927 -33.17 -13.80 7.74
N THR A 928 -33.83 -14.24 6.67
CA THR A 928 -33.64 -13.69 5.31
C THR A 928 -34.01 -12.21 5.21
N THR A 929 -35.03 -11.74 5.95
CA THR A 929 -35.37 -10.31 6.00
C THR A 929 -34.26 -9.50 6.66
N ASN A 930 -33.76 -9.96 7.82
CA ASN A 930 -32.66 -9.30 8.55
C ASN A 930 -31.36 -9.29 7.71
N PHE A 931 -31.10 -10.38 7.01
CA PHE A 931 -29.98 -10.51 6.10
C PHE A 931 -30.07 -9.55 4.91
N ARG A 932 -31.25 -9.41 4.27
CA ARG A 932 -31.50 -8.42 3.21
C ARG A 932 -31.20 -7.00 3.67
N TYR A 933 -31.69 -6.61 4.85
CA TYR A 933 -31.37 -5.29 5.41
C TYR A 933 -29.88 -5.12 5.72
N SER A 934 -29.20 -6.19 6.14
CA SER A 934 -27.75 -6.17 6.36
C SER A 934 -26.97 -5.92 5.07
N LEU A 935 -27.37 -6.54 3.96
CA LEU A 935 -26.79 -6.29 2.64
C LEU A 935 -27.04 -4.87 2.15
N ILE A 936 -28.26 -4.34 2.29
CA ILE A 936 -28.60 -2.96 1.92
C ILE A 936 -27.76 -1.97 2.73
N HIS A 937 -27.64 -2.20 4.04
CA HIS A 937 -26.81 -1.37 4.91
C HIS A 937 -25.34 -1.39 4.48
N LEU A 938 -24.81 -2.57 4.15
CA LEU A 938 -23.44 -2.70 3.61
C LEU A 938 -23.28 -1.91 2.31
N LEU A 939 -24.16 -2.12 1.33
CA LEU A 939 -24.06 -1.44 0.02
C LEU A 939 -24.13 0.08 0.17
N HIS A 940 -25.04 0.61 0.98
CA HIS A 940 -25.11 2.04 1.25
C HIS A 940 -23.81 2.58 1.84
N ARG A 941 -23.12 1.80 2.67
CA ARG A 941 -21.82 2.18 3.23
C ARG A 941 -20.74 2.20 2.15
N LEU A 942 -20.69 1.17 1.29
CA LEU A 942 -19.75 1.08 0.19
C LEU A 942 -19.93 2.21 -0.83
N THR A 943 -21.18 2.54 -1.20
CA THR A 943 -21.48 3.62 -2.15
C THR A 943 -21.35 5.02 -1.56
N SER A 944 -21.48 5.17 -0.24
CA SER A 944 -21.25 6.45 0.44
C SER A 944 -19.76 6.80 0.60
N ALA A 945 -18.87 5.82 0.44
CA ALA A 945 -17.43 6.04 0.39
C ALA A 945 -17.02 6.53 -1.01
N SER A 946 -15.99 7.36 -1.09
CA SER A 946 -15.55 7.99 -2.33
C SER A 946 -14.91 7.01 -3.29
N GLN A 947 -14.00 6.16 -2.79
CA GLN A 947 -13.23 5.25 -3.62
C GLN A 947 -13.00 3.91 -2.89
N PRO A 948 -13.45 2.79 -3.48
CA PRO A 948 -13.11 1.45 -3.01
C PRO A 948 -11.73 1.03 -3.50
N HIS A 949 -10.96 0.40 -2.61
CA HIS A 949 -9.68 -0.25 -2.88
C HIS A 949 -9.89 -1.76 -2.79
N PHE A 950 -9.68 -2.48 -3.90
CA PHE A 950 -10.00 -3.91 -3.99
C PHE A 950 -8.78 -4.80 -3.77
N ILE A 951 -8.96 -5.83 -2.94
CA ILE A 951 -7.98 -6.89 -2.74
C ILE A 951 -8.65 -8.24 -3.00
N ARG A 952 -8.14 -8.95 -4.02
CA ARG A 952 -8.58 -10.27 -4.46
C ARG A 952 -7.68 -11.33 -3.86
N CYS A 953 -8.20 -12.11 -2.92
CA CYS A 953 -7.48 -13.15 -2.22
C CYS A 953 -7.72 -14.50 -2.92
N ILE A 954 -6.63 -15.15 -3.33
CA ILE A 954 -6.61 -16.44 -4.02
C ILE A 954 -6.04 -17.49 -3.08
N ARG A 955 -6.69 -18.65 -3.04
CA ARG A 955 -6.21 -19.83 -2.32
C ARG A 955 -5.27 -20.63 -3.22
N SER A 956 -4.08 -21.00 -2.74
CA SER A 956 -3.09 -21.71 -3.56
C SER A 956 -3.34 -23.22 -3.67
N ASN A 957 -3.97 -23.86 -2.68
CA ASN A 957 -4.29 -25.28 -2.67
C ASN A 957 -5.37 -25.64 -1.64
N MET A 958 -5.96 -26.84 -1.77
CA MET A 958 -6.99 -27.35 -0.87
C MET A 958 -6.45 -27.89 0.47
N ASP A 959 -5.25 -28.45 0.49
CA ASP A 959 -4.67 -29.10 1.68
C ASP A 959 -4.14 -28.11 2.73
N SER A 960 -4.20 -26.80 2.45
CA SER A 960 -3.60 -25.75 3.29
C SER A 960 -2.10 -25.93 3.51
N SER A 961 -1.41 -26.49 2.52
CA SER A 961 0.02 -26.79 2.57
C SER A 961 0.88 -25.62 2.06
N PRO A 962 1.96 -25.22 2.74
CA PRO A 962 2.78 -24.10 2.33
C PRO A 962 3.66 -24.35 1.10
N SER A 963 3.87 -25.60 0.70
CA SER A 963 4.75 -25.98 -0.42
C SER A 963 4.01 -26.31 -1.70
N LEU A 964 2.68 -26.21 -1.72
CA LEU A 964 1.85 -26.65 -2.84
C LEU A 964 1.15 -25.46 -3.53
N PHE A 965 1.18 -25.46 -4.86
CA PHE A 965 0.41 -24.56 -5.71
C PHE A 965 -0.37 -25.39 -6.73
N ASP A 966 -1.68 -25.47 -6.52
CA ASP A 966 -2.61 -26.17 -7.40
C ASP A 966 -2.96 -25.25 -8.59
N ARG A 967 -2.42 -25.60 -9.76
CA ARG A 967 -2.58 -24.81 -10.97
C ARG A 967 -4.03 -24.74 -11.44
N GLU A 968 -4.77 -25.85 -11.41
CA GLU A 968 -6.15 -25.91 -11.91
C GLU A 968 -7.07 -25.08 -11.02
N MET A 969 -6.91 -25.21 -9.70
CA MET A 969 -7.67 -24.44 -8.73
C MET A 969 -7.40 -22.94 -8.86
N VAL A 970 -6.14 -22.53 -8.97
CA VAL A 970 -5.80 -21.11 -9.12
C VAL A 970 -6.28 -20.56 -10.45
N GLN A 971 -6.17 -21.33 -11.54
CA GLN A 971 -6.70 -20.93 -12.85
C GLN A 971 -8.21 -20.70 -12.82
N HIS A 972 -8.96 -21.59 -12.16
CA HIS A 972 -10.39 -21.43 -11.98
C HIS A 972 -10.73 -20.15 -11.21
N GLN A 973 -9.96 -19.84 -10.15
CA GLN A 973 -10.12 -18.60 -9.37
C GLN A 973 -9.80 -17.34 -10.17
N VAL A 974 -8.72 -17.35 -10.96
CA VAL A 974 -8.34 -16.25 -11.86
C VAL A 974 -9.48 -15.95 -12.86
N LYS A 975 -10.09 -17.00 -13.40
CA LYS A 975 -11.18 -16.90 -14.38
C LYS A 975 -12.45 -16.30 -13.79
N TYR A 976 -12.99 -16.85 -12.68
CA TYR A 976 -14.24 -16.31 -12.13
C TYR A 976 -14.04 -14.94 -11.46
N HIS A 977 -12.83 -14.60 -11.02
CA HIS A 977 -12.52 -13.25 -10.55
C HIS A 977 -12.41 -12.24 -11.70
N ALA A 978 -12.52 -12.68 -12.95
CA ALA A 978 -12.44 -11.86 -14.15
C ALA A 978 -11.13 -11.06 -14.19
N VAL A 979 -10.01 -11.71 -13.82
CA VAL A 979 -8.69 -11.06 -13.76
C VAL A 979 -8.28 -10.59 -15.15
N CYS A 980 -8.42 -11.43 -16.18
CA CYS A 980 -8.13 -11.05 -17.56
C CYS A 980 -9.04 -9.94 -18.08
N ASP A 981 -10.33 -9.94 -17.74
CA ASP A 981 -11.24 -8.84 -18.07
C ASP A 981 -10.81 -7.54 -17.39
N THR A 982 -10.39 -7.63 -16.12
CA THR A 982 -9.87 -6.49 -15.36
C THR A 982 -8.60 -5.93 -16.01
N ILE A 983 -7.65 -6.79 -16.42
CA ILE A 983 -6.46 -6.37 -17.17
C ILE A 983 -6.87 -5.61 -18.44
N LYS A 984 -7.78 -6.19 -19.22
CA LYS A 984 -8.23 -5.64 -20.51
C LYS A 984 -8.88 -4.25 -20.35
N ILE A 985 -9.77 -4.06 -19.37
CA ILE A 985 -10.36 -2.74 -19.14
C ILE A 985 -9.34 -1.75 -18.59
N ARG A 986 -8.39 -2.17 -17.76
CA ARG A 986 -7.34 -1.28 -17.22
C ARG A 986 -6.31 -0.84 -18.25
N GLN A 987 -5.99 -1.69 -19.23
CA GLN A 987 -5.14 -1.32 -20.37
C GLN A 987 -5.84 -0.34 -21.32
N GLN A 988 -7.14 -0.51 -21.56
CA GLN A 988 -7.87 0.28 -22.54
C GLN A 988 -8.49 1.55 -21.94
N GLY A 989 -9.01 1.48 -20.73
CA GLY A 989 -9.66 2.56 -19.97
C GLY A 989 -8.74 3.31 -19.00
N PHE A 990 -9.25 4.37 -18.41
CA PHE A 990 -8.64 5.30 -17.48
C PHE A 990 -9.19 5.06 -16.06
N SER A 991 -8.38 4.47 -15.18
CA SER A 991 -8.79 4.15 -13.82
C SER A 991 -9.08 5.39 -12.95
N HIS A 992 -8.48 6.53 -13.26
CA HIS A 992 -8.64 7.78 -12.50
C HIS A 992 -9.38 8.83 -13.31
N ARG A 993 -10.41 9.40 -12.70
CA ARG A 993 -11.37 10.32 -13.31
C ARG A 993 -11.54 11.52 -12.37
N ILE A 994 -10.87 12.63 -12.67
CA ILE A 994 -10.73 13.75 -11.74
C ILE A 994 -11.36 15.01 -12.36
N PRO A 995 -12.36 15.64 -11.71
CA PRO A 995 -12.93 16.90 -12.18
C PRO A 995 -11.86 18.01 -12.31
N TYR A 996 -11.98 18.90 -13.30
CA TYR A 996 -10.98 19.96 -13.55
C TYR A 996 -10.67 20.81 -12.31
N GLN A 997 -11.69 21.14 -11.53
CA GLN A 997 -11.53 21.92 -10.31
C GLN A 997 -10.58 21.24 -9.33
N GLU A 998 -10.75 19.94 -9.12
CA GLU A 998 -9.90 19.18 -8.19
C GLU A 998 -8.51 18.94 -8.79
N PHE A 999 -8.44 18.66 -10.08
CA PHE A 999 -7.19 18.43 -10.79
C PHE A 999 -6.27 19.66 -10.76
N LEU A 1000 -6.77 20.83 -11.14
CA LEU A 1000 -6.00 22.07 -11.15
C LEU A 1000 -5.67 22.54 -9.73
N ARG A 1001 -6.63 22.50 -8.81
CA ARG A 1001 -6.39 22.82 -7.39
C ARG A 1001 -5.24 21.98 -6.81
N ARG A 1002 -5.12 20.72 -7.23
CA ARG A 1002 -4.10 19.80 -6.74
C ARG A 1002 -2.76 19.93 -7.45
N TYR A 1003 -2.74 20.13 -8.77
CA TYR A 1003 -1.52 19.95 -9.55
C TYR A 1003 -1.01 21.21 -10.26
N GLN A 1004 -1.73 22.34 -10.24
CA GLN A 1004 -1.32 23.54 -10.97
C GLN A 1004 0.12 23.98 -10.66
N PHE A 1005 0.55 23.90 -9.40
CA PHE A 1005 1.89 24.32 -8.99
C PHE A 1005 3.02 23.43 -9.52
N LEU A 1006 2.70 22.29 -10.15
CA LEU A 1006 3.69 21.43 -10.79
C LEU A 1006 4.11 21.93 -12.18
N ALA A 1007 3.26 22.68 -12.87
CA ALA A 1007 3.46 23.08 -14.26
C ALA A 1007 3.30 24.58 -14.52
N PHE A 1008 2.67 25.31 -13.60
CA PHE A 1008 2.48 26.76 -13.69
C PHE A 1008 3.33 27.47 -12.66
N GLU A 1009 3.85 28.64 -13.05
CA GLU A 1009 4.53 29.54 -12.13
C GLU A 1009 3.54 30.17 -11.14
N PHE A 1010 4.05 30.70 -10.03
CA PHE A 1010 3.19 31.20 -8.94
C PHE A 1010 2.43 32.48 -9.30
N ASP A 1011 2.89 33.20 -10.33
CA ASP A 1011 2.32 34.44 -10.86
C ASP A 1011 1.35 34.20 -12.02
N GLU A 1012 1.32 32.99 -12.59
CA GLU A 1012 0.33 32.59 -13.58
C GLU A 1012 -1.05 32.40 -12.92
N THR A 1013 -2.05 33.16 -13.36
CA THR A 1013 -3.44 32.97 -12.96
C THR A 1013 -4.04 31.78 -13.70
N VAL A 1014 -4.34 30.70 -12.98
CA VAL A 1014 -4.89 29.47 -13.57
C VAL A 1014 -6.38 29.38 -13.29
N ASP A 1015 -7.20 29.72 -14.28
CA ASP A 1015 -8.65 29.52 -14.23
C ASP A 1015 -9.01 28.03 -14.36
N VAL A 1016 -10.15 27.64 -13.77
CA VAL A 1016 -10.66 26.25 -13.84
C VAL A 1016 -11.29 26.01 -15.21
N THR A 1017 -10.46 25.70 -16.21
CA THR A 1017 -10.89 25.44 -17.59
C THR A 1017 -10.31 24.13 -18.13
N LYS A 1018 -11.00 23.58 -19.15
CA LYS A 1018 -10.54 22.42 -19.92
C LYS A 1018 -9.16 22.64 -20.53
N ASP A 1019 -8.91 23.85 -21.05
CA ASP A 1019 -7.64 24.20 -21.69
C ASP A 1019 -6.48 24.26 -20.69
N ASN A 1020 -6.69 24.81 -19.50
CA ASN A 1020 -5.65 24.85 -18.47
C ASN A 1020 -5.33 23.45 -17.93
N ALA A 1021 -6.35 22.59 -17.76
CA ALA A 1021 -6.13 21.20 -17.39
C ALA A 1021 -5.33 20.44 -18.45
N ARG A 1022 -5.65 20.66 -19.74
CA ARG A 1022 -4.87 20.11 -20.87
C ARG A 1022 -3.45 20.65 -20.91
N LEU A 1023 -3.28 21.97 -20.74
CA LEU A 1023 -1.99 22.65 -20.77
C LEU A 1023 -1.05 22.11 -19.68
N LEU A 1024 -1.58 21.84 -18.48
CA LEU A 1024 -0.83 21.20 -17.40
C LEU A 1024 -0.24 19.86 -17.86
N LEU A 1025 -1.06 18.98 -18.43
CA LEU A 1025 -0.64 17.65 -18.90
C LEU A 1025 0.41 17.75 -20.01
N VAL A 1026 0.24 18.69 -20.93
CA VAL A 1026 1.17 18.94 -22.04
C VAL A 1026 2.51 19.48 -21.53
N ARG A 1027 2.51 20.45 -20.59
CA ARG A 1027 3.74 20.99 -19.99
C ARG A 1027 4.51 19.92 -19.21
N LEU A 1028 3.80 18.98 -18.59
CA LEU A 1028 4.40 17.82 -17.93
C LEU A 1028 4.80 16.68 -18.89
N LYS A 1029 4.64 16.87 -20.21
CA LYS A 1029 4.93 15.88 -21.27
C LYS A 1029 4.27 14.52 -21.02
N MET A 1030 3.08 14.51 -20.40
CA MET A 1030 2.37 13.27 -20.08
C MET A 1030 1.70 12.70 -21.32
N GLU A 1031 1.62 11.36 -21.39
CA GLU A 1031 0.96 10.62 -22.48
C GLU A 1031 -0.17 9.74 -21.94
N GLY A 1032 -0.98 9.17 -22.83
CA GLY A 1032 -2.02 8.20 -22.44
C GLY A 1032 -3.11 8.76 -21.53
N TRP A 1033 -3.40 10.06 -21.61
CA TRP A 1033 -4.51 10.72 -20.93
C TRP A 1033 -5.64 11.08 -21.91
N ALA A 1034 -6.83 11.34 -21.40
CA ALA A 1034 -7.93 11.91 -22.16
C ALA A 1034 -8.59 13.06 -21.40
N ILE A 1035 -9.28 13.94 -22.12
CA ILE A 1035 -9.97 15.11 -21.57
C ILE A 1035 -11.44 14.98 -21.97
N GLY A 1036 -12.30 14.89 -20.96
CA GLY A 1036 -13.75 14.84 -21.13
C GLY A 1036 -14.38 16.20 -21.34
N GLU A 1037 -15.62 16.35 -20.90
CA GLU A 1037 -16.34 17.62 -20.84
C GLU A 1037 -16.05 18.37 -19.53
N ASP A 1038 -15.96 17.67 -18.39
CA ASP A 1038 -15.69 18.27 -17.08
C ASP A 1038 -14.54 17.62 -16.27
N LYS A 1039 -14.00 16.49 -16.75
CA LYS A 1039 -12.96 15.69 -16.08
C LYS A 1039 -11.69 15.49 -16.91
N VAL A 1040 -10.61 15.25 -16.20
CA VAL A 1040 -9.37 14.64 -16.70
C VAL A 1040 -9.41 13.14 -16.46
N PHE A 1041 -9.09 12.38 -17.50
CA PHE A 1041 -9.02 10.92 -17.48
C PHE A 1041 -7.57 10.47 -17.53
N LEU A 1042 -7.13 9.79 -16.48
CA LEU A 1042 -5.75 9.35 -16.28
C LEU A 1042 -5.67 7.84 -16.13
N LYS A 1043 -4.65 7.26 -16.76
CA LYS A 1043 -4.20 5.89 -16.48
C LYS A 1043 -3.59 5.83 -15.08
N TYR A 1044 -3.46 4.63 -14.53
CA TYR A 1044 -2.86 4.45 -13.20
C TYR A 1044 -1.42 5.00 -13.12
N TYR A 1045 -0.61 4.82 -14.18
CA TYR A 1045 0.76 5.32 -14.22
C TYR A 1045 0.85 6.86 -14.26
N ASN A 1046 -0.14 7.53 -14.85
CA ASN A 1046 -0.20 8.99 -14.90
C ASN A 1046 -0.44 9.60 -13.51
N GLU A 1047 -1.33 8.99 -12.73
CA GLU A 1047 -1.57 9.40 -11.35
C GLU A 1047 -0.32 9.20 -10.49
N GLU A 1048 0.37 8.07 -10.65
CA GLU A 1048 1.62 7.80 -9.92
C GLU A 1048 2.70 8.82 -10.22
N PHE A 1049 2.87 9.18 -11.50
CA PHE A 1049 3.81 10.21 -11.94
C PHE A 1049 3.50 11.56 -11.27
N LEU A 1050 2.24 11.99 -11.31
CA LEU A 1050 1.80 13.23 -10.67
C LEU A 1050 2.02 13.21 -9.14
N SER A 1051 1.72 12.09 -8.48
CA SER A 1051 1.89 11.95 -7.04
C SER A 1051 3.37 11.99 -6.63
N ARG A 1052 4.29 11.43 -7.44
CA ARG A 1052 5.74 11.56 -7.23
C ARG A 1052 6.24 12.99 -7.37
N LEU A 1053 5.81 13.69 -8.44
CA LEU A 1053 6.17 15.10 -8.65
C LEU A 1053 5.66 15.99 -7.52
N TYR A 1054 4.43 15.73 -7.06
CA TYR A 1054 3.82 16.39 -5.91
C TYR A 1054 4.68 16.17 -4.66
N GLU A 1055 5.03 14.93 -4.32
CA GLU A 1055 5.81 14.61 -3.12
C GLU A 1055 7.22 15.24 -3.16
N SER A 1056 7.89 15.16 -4.31
CA SER A 1056 9.20 15.80 -4.54
C SER A 1056 9.14 17.31 -4.32
N SER A 1057 8.08 17.94 -4.79
CA SER A 1057 7.86 19.38 -4.62
C SER A 1057 7.53 19.75 -3.18
N VAL A 1058 6.71 18.96 -2.48
CA VAL A 1058 6.41 19.16 -1.05
C VAL A 1058 7.66 19.04 -0.18
N LYS A 1059 8.58 18.13 -0.49
CA LYS A 1059 9.87 18.01 0.23
C LYS A 1059 10.70 19.31 0.16
N LYS A 1060 10.52 20.15 -0.86
CA LYS A 1060 11.20 21.46 -0.97
C LYS A 1060 10.75 22.43 0.13
N ILE A 1061 9.55 22.28 0.70
CA ILE A 1061 9.04 23.11 1.81
C ILE A 1061 9.96 23.01 3.04
N VAL A 1062 10.58 21.86 3.28
CA VAL A 1062 11.52 21.66 4.39
C VAL A 1062 12.72 22.60 4.27
N LYS A 1063 13.20 22.86 3.04
CA LYS A 1063 14.30 23.82 2.80
C LYS A 1063 13.87 25.23 3.16
N ILE A 1064 12.66 25.64 2.78
CA ILE A 1064 12.10 26.95 3.14
C ILE A 1064 12.00 27.09 4.66
N GLN A 1065 11.47 26.06 5.35
CA GLN A 1065 11.41 26.04 6.81
C GLN A 1065 12.79 26.16 7.45
N ALA A 1066 13.79 25.44 6.95
CA ALA A 1066 15.16 25.51 7.45
C ALA A 1066 15.77 26.91 7.25
N MET A 1067 15.60 27.51 6.08
CA MET A 1067 16.05 28.87 5.78
C MET A 1067 15.37 29.89 6.69
N MET A 1068 14.06 29.76 6.92
CA MET A 1068 13.29 30.63 7.81
C MET A 1068 13.71 30.48 9.27
N ARG A 1069 13.93 29.25 9.77
CA ARG A 1069 14.47 29.01 11.12
C ARG A 1069 15.86 29.62 11.27
N ALA A 1070 16.74 29.43 10.29
CA ALA A 1070 18.08 30.03 10.28
C ALA A 1070 18.02 31.57 10.27
N TYR A 1071 17.12 32.15 9.48
CA TYR A 1071 16.88 33.59 9.45
C TYR A 1071 16.37 34.12 10.79
N MET A 1072 15.39 33.45 11.40
CA MET A 1072 14.84 33.80 12.71
C MET A 1072 15.90 33.75 13.81
N GLU A 1073 16.79 32.76 13.77
CA GLU A 1073 17.88 32.62 14.73
C GLU A 1073 18.96 33.70 14.53
N ARG A 1074 19.34 34.01 13.29
CA ARG A 1074 20.23 35.16 12.98
C ARG A 1074 19.63 36.48 13.47
N LYS A 1075 18.32 36.67 13.29
CA LYS A 1075 17.60 37.86 13.77
C LYS A 1075 17.54 37.93 15.30
N ARG A 1076 17.37 36.79 15.99
CA ARG A 1076 17.45 36.71 17.46
C ARG A 1076 18.85 37.06 17.97
N LYS A 1077 19.91 36.48 17.39
CA LYS A 1077 21.30 36.82 17.74
C LYS A 1077 21.60 38.30 17.52
N ASN A 1078 21.19 38.87 16.39
CA ASN A 1078 21.37 40.31 16.13
C ASN A 1078 20.56 41.21 17.08
N ARG A 1079 19.42 40.74 17.62
CA ARG A 1079 18.68 41.47 18.66
C ARG A 1079 19.32 41.33 20.04
N GLY A 1080 19.86 40.14 20.37
CA GLY A 1080 20.64 39.90 21.59
C GLY A 1080 21.90 40.75 21.63
N TRP A 1081 22.66 40.78 20.54
CA TRP A 1081 23.87 41.60 20.39
C TRP A 1081 23.58 43.11 20.52
N LYS A 1082 22.44 43.57 19.99
CA LYS A 1082 21.97 44.95 20.21
C LYS A 1082 21.53 45.24 21.65
N ARG A 1083 21.16 44.22 22.42
CA ARG A 1083 20.73 44.35 23.83
C ARG A 1083 21.95 44.39 24.75
N GLU A 1084 22.91 43.49 24.56
CA GLU A 1084 24.20 43.49 25.26
C GLU A 1084 24.91 44.84 25.04
N LYS A 1085 24.99 45.33 23.80
CA LYS A 1085 25.62 46.62 23.51
C LYS A 1085 24.91 47.84 24.14
N VAL A 1086 23.63 47.72 24.50
CA VAL A 1086 22.87 48.77 25.20
C VAL A 1086 23.04 48.66 26.72
N GLU A 1087 23.25 47.44 27.24
CA GLU A 1087 23.61 47.23 28.64
C GLU A 1087 25.05 47.66 28.93
N GLU A 1088 25.98 47.37 28.03
CA GLU A 1088 27.39 47.79 28.11
C GLU A 1088 27.53 49.33 28.14
N VAL A 1089 26.78 50.04 27.27
CA VAL A 1089 26.72 51.52 27.27
C VAL A 1089 26.03 52.08 28.53
N LYS A 1090 25.11 51.33 29.15
CA LYS A 1090 24.50 51.73 30.42
C LYS A 1090 25.46 51.55 31.59
N GLU A 1091 26.25 50.47 31.60
CA GLU A 1091 27.30 50.26 32.62
C GLU A 1091 28.40 51.31 32.52
N GLU A 1092 28.86 51.67 31.32
CA GLU A 1092 29.81 52.77 31.10
C GLU A 1092 29.26 54.12 31.62
N GLY A 1093 27.98 54.42 31.37
CA GLY A 1093 27.33 55.62 31.88
C GLY A 1093 27.20 55.64 33.41
N GLU A 1094 26.99 54.48 34.04
CA GLU A 1094 26.98 54.37 35.51
C GLU A 1094 28.38 54.50 36.10
N GLU A 1095 29.42 53.99 35.44
CA GLU A 1095 30.82 54.19 35.85
C GLU A 1095 31.25 55.66 35.73
N GLU A 1096 30.85 56.36 34.67
CA GLU A 1096 31.06 57.81 34.54
C GLU A 1096 30.36 58.58 35.66
N TYR A 1097 29.12 58.22 36.01
CA TYR A 1097 28.39 58.85 37.10
C TYR A 1097 29.02 58.55 38.48
N ARG A 1098 29.49 57.33 38.72
CA ARG A 1098 30.27 56.98 39.94
C ARG A 1098 31.58 57.76 40.00
N GLY A 1099 32.27 57.90 38.86
CA GLY A 1099 33.48 58.71 38.73
C GLY A 1099 33.24 60.20 38.93
N PHE A 1100 32.09 60.73 38.52
CA PHE A 1100 31.66 62.11 38.78
C PHE A 1100 31.34 62.33 40.27
N LYS A 1101 30.63 61.38 40.89
CA LYS A 1101 30.30 61.44 42.33
C LYS A 1101 31.55 61.38 43.21
N ALA A 1102 32.51 60.51 42.87
CA ALA A 1102 33.81 60.44 43.55
C ALA A 1102 34.65 61.74 43.40
N ARG A 1103 34.57 62.40 42.24
CA ARG A 1103 35.19 63.72 42.00
C ARG A 1103 34.53 64.85 42.79
N LYS A 1104 33.26 64.72 43.18
CA LYS A 1104 32.51 65.70 43.97
C LYS A 1104 32.74 65.54 45.49
N GLU A 1105 33.02 64.33 45.95
CA GLU A 1105 33.18 64.01 47.38
C GLU A 1105 34.63 64.18 47.89
N ASN A 1106 35.63 64.41 47.02
CA ASN A 1106 37.03 64.53 47.42
C ASN A 1106 37.78 65.69 46.70
N PRO A 1107 37.86 66.90 47.30
CA PRO A 1107 38.39 68.10 46.65
C PRO A 1107 39.90 68.06 46.34
N GLU A 1108 40.68 67.19 46.98
CA GLU A 1108 42.15 67.18 46.84
C GLU A 1108 42.66 66.47 45.56
N ILE A 1109 41.79 65.72 44.87
CA ILE A 1109 42.13 65.10 43.58
C ILE A 1109 41.98 66.11 42.42
N ALA A 1110 41.21 67.18 42.62
CA ALA A 1110 40.95 68.21 41.61
C ALA A 1110 42.14 69.18 41.39
N GLU A 1111 43.09 69.28 42.32
CA GLU A 1111 44.27 70.17 42.17
C GLU A 1111 45.47 69.54 41.47
N LYS A 1112 45.59 68.20 41.42
CA LYS A 1112 46.71 67.53 40.75
C LYS A 1112 46.58 67.40 39.23
N ILE A 1113 45.46 67.82 38.65
CA ILE A 1113 45.22 67.81 37.18
C ILE A 1113 45.25 69.24 36.59
N LYS A 1114 45.50 70.27 37.39
CA LYS A 1114 45.58 71.68 36.93
C LYS A 1114 46.86 72.06 36.17
N SER A 1115 47.77 71.13 35.87
CA SER A 1115 49.05 71.42 35.20
C SER A 1115 49.27 70.76 33.84
N ARG A 1116 48.21 70.24 33.17
CA ARG A 1116 48.29 69.88 31.74
C ARG A 1116 47.15 70.53 30.93
N GLU A 1117 47.54 71.67 30.36
CA GLU A 1117 47.12 72.29 29.09
C GLU A 1117 45.65 72.66 28.84
N LYS A 1118 45.49 73.98 28.65
CA LYS A 1118 44.32 74.68 28.12
C LYS A 1118 44.23 74.55 26.60
N PHE A 1119 43.07 74.12 26.10
CA PHE A 1119 42.41 74.54 24.86
C PHE A 1119 40.92 74.28 25.11
N GLY A 1120 39.92 75.12 24.87
CA GLY A 1120 39.75 76.45 24.31
C GLY A 1120 38.23 76.57 24.15
N GLU A 1121 37.60 77.67 24.57
CA GLU A 1121 36.17 77.88 24.34
C GLU A 1121 35.91 77.95 22.83
N ALA A 1122 35.03 77.08 22.32
CA ALA A 1122 34.48 77.21 20.98
C ALA A 1122 32.97 76.87 21.01
N THR A 1123 32.17 77.92 20.92
CA THR A 1123 30.81 77.88 20.37
C THR A 1123 30.84 77.29 18.96
N LEU A 1124 29.92 76.40 18.63
CA LEU A 1124 29.78 75.82 17.28
C LEU A 1124 29.43 76.92 16.26
N GLU A 1125 30.41 77.35 15.47
CA GLU A 1125 30.20 78.12 14.24
C GLU A 1125 29.68 77.23 13.10
N GLY A 1126 28.92 77.85 12.19
CA GLY A 1126 28.05 77.22 11.19
C GLY A 1126 28.70 76.30 10.14
N GLU A 1127 30.02 76.09 10.15
CA GLU A 1127 30.69 75.15 9.25
C GLU A 1127 30.56 73.69 9.69
N ALA A 1128 30.53 73.40 10.99
CA ALA A 1128 30.28 72.04 11.50
C ALA A 1128 28.84 71.56 11.17
N ALA A 1129 27.87 72.48 11.20
CA ALA A 1129 26.50 72.21 10.76
C ALA A 1129 26.42 71.93 9.23
N ARG A 1130 27.25 72.59 8.42
CA ARG A 1130 27.37 72.31 6.98
C ARG A 1130 28.06 70.98 6.68
N TYR A 1131 29.08 70.61 7.44
CA TYR A 1131 29.75 69.32 7.32
C TYR A 1131 28.79 68.15 7.66
N VAL A 1132 27.99 68.29 8.73
CA VAL A 1132 26.97 67.31 9.09
C VAL A 1132 25.81 67.28 8.08
N GLN A 1133 25.37 68.42 7.52
CA GLN A 1133 24.36 68.44 6.45
C GLN A 1133 24.83 67.80 5.14
N TYR A 1134 26.13 67.88 4.81
CA TYR A 1134 26.71 67.21 3.64
C TYR A 1134 26.62 65.68 3.75
N TYR A 1135 26.94 65.11 4.93
CA TYR A 1135 26.79 63.67 5.17
C TYR A 1135 25.33 63.23 5.35
N PHE A 1136 24.48 64.08 5.94
CA PHE A 1136 23.05 63.80 6.12
C PHE A 1136 22.28 63.80 4.78
N ARG A 1137 22.65 64.67 3.82
CA ARG A 1137 22.05 64.67 2.47
C ARG A 1137 22.51 63.50 1.60
N LYS A 1138 23.72 62.97 1.81
CA LYS A 1138 24.19 61.75 1.13
C LYS A 1138 23.47 60.48 1.62
N TRP A 1139 22.88 60.52 2.82
CA TRP A 1139 22.10 59.42 3.40
C TRP A 1139 20.67 59.29 2.86
N LYS A 1140 20.23 60.19 1.98
CA LYS A 1140 18.95 60.05 1.27
C LYS A 1140 19.08 59.47 -0.16
N MET A 1141 20.27 59.07 -0.58
CA MET A 1141 20.49 58.44 -1.88
C MET A 1141 21.16 57.07 -1.73
N ARG A 1142 20.33 56.05 -1.92
CA ARG A 1142 20.58 54.61 -2.07
C ARG A 1142 21.11 53.90 -0.82
N THR A 1143 20.20 53.17 -0.17
CA THR A 1143 20.55 52.24 0.91
C THR A 1143 21.42 51.10 0.36
N LEU A 1144 22.31 50.57 1.21
CA LEU A 1144 23.05 49.33 0.94
C LEU A 1144 22.11 48.20 0.47
N PHE A 1145 20.83 48.26 0.87
CA PHE A 1145 19.75 47.38 0.44
C PHE A 1145 19.36 47.56 -1.04
N GLN A 1146 19.40 48.76 -1.62
CA GLN A 1146 19.17 48.97 -3.06
C GLN A 1146 20.37 48.53 -3.92
N GLN A 1147 21.60 48.69 -3.42
CA GLN A 1147 22.82 48.15 -4.07
C GLN A 1147 22.89 46.61 -3.95
N LEU A 1148 22.55 46.05 -2.79
CA LEU A 1148 22.39 44.60 -2.60
C LEU A 1148 21.20 44.03 -3.37
N ASN A 1149 20.12 44.79 -3.59
CA ASN A 1149 19.00 44.35 -4.39
C ASN A 1149 19.31 44.35 -5.88
N ILE A 1150 20.13 45.27 -6.40
CA ILE A 1150 20.59 45.18 -7.80
C ILE A 1150 21.59 44.02 -7.96
N TYR A 1151 22.47 43.79 -6.97
CA TYR A 1151 23.42 42.67 -6.97
C TYR A 1151 22.79 41.29 -6.68
N ARG A 1152 21.60 41.25 -6.04
CA ARG A 1152 20.82 40.03 -5.78
C ARG A 1152 19.67 39.81 -6.77
N ALA A 1153 19.18 40.87 -7.42
CA ALA A 1153 18.15 40.81 -8.46
C ALA A 1153 18.63 40.02 -9.68
N ASP A 1154 19.93 40.00 -9.96
CA ASP A 1154 20.51 39.20 -11.05
C ASP A 1154 20.51 37.68 -10.80
N LYS A 1155 20.27 37.21 -9.56
CA LYS A 1155 20.36 35.77 -9.23
C LYS A 1155 19.08 35.10 -8.76
N GLN A 1156 18.09 35.81 -8.18
CA GLN A 1156 16.88 35.16 -7.64
C GLN A 1156 15.64 36.07 -7.66
N GLN A 1157 14.98 36.15 -8.82
CA GLN A 1157 13.83 37.01 -9.09
C GLN A 1157 12.56 36.60 -8.30
N GLN A 1158 12.35 35.31 -8.06
CA GLN A 1158 11.15 34.78 -7.39
C GLN A 1158 11.09 35.07 -5.87
N LEU A 1159 12.24 35.13 -5.20
CA LEU A 1159 12.32 35.43 -3.76
C LEU A 1159 11.98 36.91 -3.47
N VAL A 1160 12.28 37.79 -4.42
CA VAL A 1160 11.97 39.23 -4.34
C VAL A 1160 10.46 39.45 -4.43
N TYR A 1161 9.78 38.78 -5.37
CA TYR A 1161 8.32 38.84 -5.52
C TYR A 1161 7.59 38.32 -4.27
N PHE A 1162 8.01 37.17 -3.73
CA PHE A 1162 7.42 36.63 -2.50
C PHE A 1162 7.62 37.56 -1.29
N SER A 1163 8.80 38.19 -1.18
CA SER A 1163 9.09 39.14 -0.10
C SER A 1163 8.28 40.43 -0.22
N GLN A 1164 8.03 40.90 -1.46
CA GLN A 1164 7.14 42.02 -1.74
C GLN A 1164 5.69 41.70 -1.38
N GLN A 1165 5.19 40.50 -1.71
CA GLN A 1165 3.81 40.11 -1.40
C GLN A 1165 3.60 39.92 0.11
N VAL A 1166 4.54 39.33 0.83
CA VAL A 1166 4.47 39.23 2.31
C VAL A 1166 4.50 40.61 2.96
N HIS A 1167 5.23 41.56 2.36
CA HIS A 1167 5.25 42.94 2.83
C HIS A 1167 3.94 43.68 2.55
N LEU A 1168 3.38 43.54 1.35
CA LEU A 1168 2.10 44.14 0.95
C LEU A 1168 0.92 43.56 1.76
N TYR A 1169 0.89 42.24 1.93
CA TYR A 1169 -0.11 41.55 2.77
C TYR A 1169 0.00 41.96 4.25
N GLY A 1170 1.23 42.19 4.73
CA GLY A 1170 1.47 42.73 6.07
C GLY A 1170 1.00 44.19 6.24
N GLN A 1171 0.97 44.98 5.17
CA GLN A 1171 0.45 46.34 5.18
C GLN A 1171 -1.08 46.38 5.09
N GLU A 1172 -1.71 45.48 4.33
CA GLU A 1172 -3.18 45.32 4.30
C GLU A 1172 -3.77 44.87 5.64
N LEU A 1173 -3.03 44.06 6.42
CA LEU A 1173 -3.45 43.67 7.77
C LEU A 1173 -3.28 44.78 8.83
N GLN A 1174 -2.60 45.88 8.47
CA GLN A 1174 -2.36 47.04 9.34
C GLN A 1174 -3.18 48.28 8.94
N ALA A 1175 -3.81 48.26 7.76
CA ALA A 1175 -4.83 49.22 7.33
C ALA A 1175 -6.23 48.72 7.72
#